data_AF-A0A150J4A4-F1
#
_entry.id   AF-A0A150J4A4-F1
#
_cell.length_a   1.000
_cell.length_b   1.000
_cell.length_c   1.000
_cell.angle_alpha   90.00
_cell.angle_beta   90.00
_cell.angle_gamma   90.00
#
_symmetry.space_group_name_H-M   'P 1'
#
loop_
_entity.id
_entity.type
_entity.pdbx_description
1 polymer ?
#
loop_
_entity_poly.entity_id
_entity_poly.type
_entity_poly.pdbx_seq_one_letter_code
_entity_poly.pdbx_strand_id
1 'polypeptide(L)'
;MSYNYSLMDEINPIISLALNISSNKGGYALLIGSGVSKTSKMPTGWDVLCQLINDISIFYNKKPVDNPIEWYQKIFHEMPDYSSILNKLTKTPVERSLLLSSFFEPSQYETRQGYKLPSKAHKEIAKLISNGYINVIITTNFDRLIEKSLFDKNINAKIINTPDGAENSSILLNLKKPLVVKINGDYMDLITKNTKQELSSYDSRISNLLSQIFKSMGLIVVGWSSLYDIALAEALKKNTCSSFPTYWIDPYELNDNAKNILSTRNGSHIKDNADNFFACLTNLIGLNKLNNDSFKIPKIYTKFIGREDDIRSCSNLLFDNRLVSITGFGGIGKTRLAIAVLELNKSSFSDGCYFIDLSQCNDNHSILKQIVKYLNITESTEIPLIESIFQSIANKELFMVFDNCEQIIVPIANIINTLLDNCPKIKIFTTTRKPLKLPYETIYNLGPMNYPSETEKTILNFDSVKLFYDRAKSKLNSFTINESNSKFIASICKKLDGIPLAIELAASRIVALSVDQIDSKLAEKFKLLSDSSINTNYRQQSLRNTIDWSYGLLGYKERMLLQRMSVFSGSYSLDAIENICHEDDTDATEMLDLLSELIENSFIIKKTTFGSEARYRILEPIKEYALEKLGSNIKEYKQKHMLYFQSYMNGLEKITKSKETIIACQAIEKDYDNIMAALEFAYQTNNKSIGLNLIYNMRFYCANKGFIKSQFENYKRFINLDSQIDDKILVDCLNDYAGLTTIFLDMEESIRYLSQSYKKAYDIKYYDGMAFCLYSISSYHFVSQNTRDIALNILYKAKVAALKEPNDTTMARILYAIGRKKHQNGESYLVLTDACDKAIKYVENKYPHVEAYIYANTGQNLLQSNNDLSIKYLTKALSITEKYQLNRLKIFCYECLGDYYISKGKPEKAKQYMLEVLESYKNNGMISQIIYSMLSLANLFIQEDHYKAMSYMKEAIKLSIKEEITEEFVDSVKNYIDILIKTNNIQNATILYGYISNLKCDYISSNDISVLLDDIKPLLPIDEFDSFASMGKTLNPKQILLL
;
A
#
# COMPACT_ATOMS: atom_id res chain seq x y z
N MET A 1 21.59 19.34 45.52
CA MET A 1 22.10 18.35 44.55
C MET A 1 22.26 19.04 43.22
N SER A 2 23.50 19.43 42.96
CA SER A 2 24.05 19.99 41.73
C SER A 2 24.02 18.97 40.61
N TYR A 3 23.33 19.27 39.51
CA TYR A 3 23.64 18.66 38.22
C TYR A 3 24.45 19.67 37.39
N ASN A 4 25.73 19.37 37.26
CA ASN A 4 26.71 20.10 36.45
C ASN A 4 26.24 20.19 35.00
N TYR A 5 25.92 21.40 34.53
CA TYR A 5 26.00 21.76 33.12
C TYR A 5 27.49 21.97 32.78
N SER A 6 28.23 20.89 32.53
CA SER A 6 29.61 20.92 32.02
C SER A 6 29.72 20.27 30.62
N LEU A 7 28.76 20.59 29.74
CA LEU A 7 28.76 20.17 28.32
C LEU A 7 28.56 21.39 27.39
N MET A 8 29.21 22.52 27.72
CA MET A 8 29.58 23.53 26.72
C MET A 8 31.05 23.30 26.35
N ASP A 9 31.33 22.21 25.65
CA ASP A 9 32.47 22.24 24.74
C ASP A 9 32.11 23.23 23.63
N GLU A 10 33.02 24.18 23.41
CA GLU A 10 32.88 25.39 22.59
C GLU A 10 32.04 25.15 21.32
N ILE A 11 30.84 25.75 21.26
CA ILE A 11 30.05 25.79 20.03
C ILE A 11 30.94 26.37 18.94
N ASN A 12 31.20 25.59 17.89
CA ASN A 12 32.06 26.00 16.79
C ASN A 12 31.63 27.42 16.33
N PRO A 13 32.52 28.43 16.40
CA PRO A 13 32.17 29.83 16.20
C PRO A 13 31.53 30.10 14.84
N ILE A 14 31.83 29.29 13.81
CA ILE A 14 31.19 29.41 12.49
C ILE A 14 29.73 28.98 12.49
N ILE A 15 29.35 27.98 13.31
CA ILE A 15 27.97 27.52 13.46
C ILE A 15 27.15 28.57 14.21
N SER A 16 27.72 29.13 15.28
CA SER A 16 27.13 30.25 16.03
C SER A 16 26.89 31.45 15.11
N LEU A 17 27.88 31.82 14.29
CA LEU A 17 27.74 32.88 13.29
C LEU A 17 26.65 32.57 12.25
N ALA A 18 26.61 31.35 11.70
CA ALA A 18 25.60 30.94 10.72
C ALA A 18 24.17 31.02 11.30
N LEU A 19 23.98 30.62 12.57
CA LEU A 19 22.69 30.74 13.28
C LEU A 19 22.30 32.22 13.49
N ASN A 20 23.24 33.08 13.90
CA ASN A 20 22.97 34.50 14.12
C ASN A 20 22.66 35.24 12.81
N ILE A 21 23.38 34.97 11.72
CA ILE A 21 23.11 35.57 10.40
C ILE A 21 21.79 35.07 9.82
N SER A 22 21.46 33.78 9.98
CA SER A 22 20.20 33.22 9.47
C SER A 22 18.98 33.73 10.22
N SER A 23 19.08 33.94 11.52
CA SER A 23 18.00 34.50 12.36
C SER A 23 17.84 36.01 12.22
N ASN A 24 18.93 36.76 12.00
CA ASN A 24 18.94 38.22 11.93
C ASN A 24 19.52 38.72 10.60
N LYS A 25 18.70 38.64 9.54
CA LYS A 25 19.08 39.13 8.20
C LYS A 25 19.45 40.61 8.23
N GLY A 26 20.65 40.93 7.76
CA GLY A 26 21.17 42.29 7.77
C GLY A 26 21.66 42.77 9.14
N GLY A 27 21.77 41.90 10.14
CA GLY A 27 22.30 42.26 11.47
C GLY A 27 23.84 42.34 11.54
N TYR A 28 24.54 41.87 10.50
CA TYR A 28 26.01 41.86 10.41
C TYR A 28 26.53 42.75 9.28
N ALA A 29 27.61 43.47 9.57
CA ALA A 29 28.46 44.17 8.61
C ALA A 29 29.74 43.38 8.35
N LEU A 30 30.28 43.51 7.15
CA LEU A 30 31.51 42.84 6.74
C LEU A 30 32.64 43.85 6.55
N LEU A 31 33.74 43.72 7.30
CA LEU A 31 34.97 44.48 7.13
C LEU A 31 35.98 43.66 6.31
N ILE A 32 36.20 44.06 5.06
CA ILE A 32 37.07 43.40 4.08
C ILE A 32 38.36 44.20 3.92
N GLY A 33 39.50 43.57 4.24
CA GLY A 33 40.81 44.06 3.84
C GLY A 33 41.36 43.36 2.60
N SER A 34 42.48 43.85 2.07
CA SER A 34 43.13 43.32 0.87
C SER A 34 43.51 41.82 0.95
N GLY A 35 43.64 41.26 2.15
CA GLY A 35 43.93 39.84 2.35
C GLY A 35 42.85 38.89 1.82
N VAL A 36 41.61 39.36 1.64
CA VAL A 36 40.52 38.55 1.04
C VAL A 36 40.81 38.20 -0.43
N SER A 37 41.54 39.07 -1.11
CA SER A 37 41.89 38.93 -2.53
C SER A 37 43.20 38.15 -2.79
N LYS A 38 43.87 37.66 -1.74
CA LYS A 38 45.17 36.97 -1.86
C LYS A 38 45.10 35.69 -2.71
N THR A 39 43.99 34.94 -2.66
CA THR A 39 43.79 33.73 -3.49
C THR A 39 43.61 34.05 -4.97
N SER A 40 43.16 35.27 -5.29
CA SER A 40 43.10 35.80 -6.66
C SER A 40 44.44 36.33 -7.18
N LYS A 41 45.55 36.09 -6.47
CA LYS A 41 46.89 36.63 -6.79
C LYS A 41 46.94 38.18 -6.79
N MET A 42 46.00 38.84 -6.11
CA MET A 42 46.13 40.27 -5.83
C MET A 42 47.20 40.50 -4.76
N PRO A 43 48.15 41.42 -4.99
CA PRO A 43 49.14 41.77 -3.97
C PRO A 43 48.47 42.53 -2.83
N THR A 44 48.86 42.23 -1.59
CA THR A 44 48.50 43.06 -0.44
C THR A 44 49.33 44.35 -0.45
N GLY A 45 48.94 45.36 0.34
CA GLY A 45 49.73 46.60 0.46
C GLY A 45 51.20 46.36 0.87
N TRP A 46 51.45 45.28 1.64
CA TRP A 46 52.80 44.84 1.99
C TRP A 46 53.56 44.23 0.81
N ASP A 47 52.90 43.40 0.00
CA ASP A 47 53.50 42.79 -1.19
C ASP A 47 53.89 43.88 -2.21
N VAL A 48 53.03 44.89 -2.39
CA VAL A 48 53.32 46.06 -3.23
C VAL A 48 54.53 46.83 -2.68
N LEU A 49 54.59 47.08 -1.37
CA LEU A 49 55.73 47.76 -0.74
C LEU A 49 57.05 46.99 -0.96
N CYS A 50 57.06 45.69 -0.71
CA CYS A 50 58.23 44.83 -0.92
C CYS A 50 58.67 44.81 -2.40
N GLN A 51 57.72 44.79 -3.33
CA GLN A 51 58.03 44.82 -4.76
C GLN A 51 58.60 46.17 -5.20
N LEU A 52 58.04 47.29 -4.72
CA LEU A 52 58.58 48.63 -5.00
C LEU A 52 60.00 48.81 -4.43
N ILE A 53 60.29 48.25 -3.24
CA ILE A 53 61.64 48.26 -2.68
C ILE A 53 62.59 47.40 -3.53
N ASN A 54 62.13 46.26 -4.04
CA ASN A 54 62.91 45.43 -4.95
C ASN A 54 63.19 46.16 -6.29
N ASP A 55 62.24 46.93 -6.80
CA ASP A 55 62.46 47.73 -8.01
C ASP A 55 63.55 48.80 -7.77
N ILE A 56 63.55 49.43 -6.59
CA ILE A 56 64.63 50.32 -6.15
C ILE A 56 65.95 49.53 -5.99
N SER A 57 65.91 48.34 -5.39
CA SER A 57 67.12 47.54 -5.19
C SER A 57 67.72 47.07 -6.51
N ILE A 58 66.91 46.76 -7.52
CA ILE A 58 67.40 46.42 -8.87
C ILE A 58 68.09 47.64 -9.49
N PHE A 59 67.55 48.85 -9.29
CA PHE A 59 68.19 50.07 -9.76
C PHE A 59 69.57 50.31 -9.09
N TYR A 60 69.72 50.02 -7.79
CA TYR A 60 70.96 50.24 -7.04
C TYR A 60 71.97 49.08 -7.12
N ASN A 61 71.51 47.83 -6.99
CA ASN A 61 72.33 46.62 -6.84
C ASN A 61 72.25 45.66 -8.05
N LYS A 62 71.51 46.01 -9.12
CA LYS A 62 71.29 45.18 -10.33
C LYS A 62 70.67 43.79 -10.07
N LYS A 63 70.19 43.51 -8.85
CA LYS A 63 69.51 42.27 -8.47
C LYS A 63 68.44 42.54 -7.38
N PRO A 64 67.37 41.74 -7.34
CA PRO A 64 66.39 41.76 -6.25
C PRO A 64 67.03 41.25 -4.94
N VAL A 65 66.47 41.66 -3.81
CA VAL A 65 66.98 41.35 -2.46
C VAL A 65 66.01 40.47 -1.69
N ASP A 66 66.55 39.55 -0.87
CA ASP A 66 65.74 38.56 -0.15
C ASP A 66 64.90 39.17 0.98
N ASN A 67 65.44 40.15 1.71
CA ASN A 67 64.72 40.93 2.73
C ASN A 67 64.66 42.42 2.31
N PRO A 68 63.65 42.83 1.52
CA PRO A 68 63.55 44.19 0.99
C PRO A 68 63.58 45.27 2.08
N ILE A 69 62.90 45.05 3.20
CA ILE A 69 62.76 46.04 4.27
C ILE A 69 64.05 46.26 5.05
N GLU A 70 64.71 45.18 5.46
CA GLU A 70 66.01 45.26 6.13
C GLU A 70 67.06 45.87 5.20
N TRP A 71 67.01 45.53 3.91
CA TRP A 71 67.88 46.12 2.90
C TRP A 71 67.66 47.64 2.78
N TYR A 72 66.40 48.08 2.67
CA TYR A 72 66.07 49.50 2.57
C TYR A 72 66.53 50.27 3.80
N GLN A 73 66.29 49.72 5.01
CA GLN A 73 66.73 50.33 6.27
C GLN A 73 68.26 50.41 6.37
N LYS A 74 68.98 49.41 5.85
CA LYS A 74 70.45 49.40 5.85
C LYS A 74 71.06 50.41 4.88
N ILE A 75 70.44 50.65 3.73
CA ILE A 75 70.96 51.55 2.68
C ILE A 75 70.54 53.00 2.92
N PHE A 76 69.30 53.24 3.31
CA PHE A 76 68.74 54.59 3.46
C PHE A 76 68.67 55.06 4.92
N HIS A 77 69.02 54.22 5.89
CA HIS A 77 68.99 54.52 7.34
C HIS A 77 67.61 54.99 7.85
N GLU A 78 66.54 54.68 7.13
CA GLU A 78 65.17 55.05 7.44
C GLU A 78 64.25 53.84 7.26
N MET A 79 63.16 53.78 8.03
CA MET A 79 62.12 52.77 7.80
C MET A 79 61.43 53.03 6.46
N PRO A 80 61.20 51.99 5.63
CA PRO A 80 60.49 52.16 4.37
C PRO A 80 59.05 52.61 4.64
N ASP A 81 58.72 53.81 4.16
CA ASP A 81 57.36 54.33 4.17
C ASP A 81 56.82 54.34 2.73
N TYR A 82 55.54 53.99 2.59
CA TYR A 82 54.89 53.84 1.30
C TYR A 82 54.99 55.13 0.46
N SER A 83 54.86 56.30 1.10
CA SER A 83 54.96 57.59 0.39
C SER A 83 56.39 57.99 0.04
N SER A 84 57.37 57.68 0.89
CA SER A 84 58.77 58.01 0.63
C SER A 84 59.33 57.19 -0.53
N ILE A 85 58.91 55.93 -0.66
CA ILE A 85 59.26 55.03 -1.75
C ILE A 85 58.59 55.46 -3.07
N LEU A 86 57.28 55.74 -3.05
CA LEU A 86 56.57 56.18 -4.25
C LEU A 86 57.06 57.53 -4.78
N ASN A 87 57.43 58.47 -3.90
CA ASN A 87 58.02 59.76 -4.31
C ASN A 87 59.43 59.61 -4.91
N LYS A 88 60.17 58.55 -4.56
CA LYS A 88 61.47 58.24 -5.18
C LYS A 88 61.32 57.59 -6.56
N LEU A 89 60.24 56.84 -6.80
CA LEU A 89 59.98 56.13 -8.06
C LEU A 89 59.20 56.94 -9.08
N THR A 90 58.36 57.88 -8.64
CA THR A 90 57.44 58.64 -9.51
C THR A 90 57.47 60.12 -9.16
N LYS A 91 57.48 60.99 -10.18
CA LYS A 91 57.57 62.45 -10.00
C LYS A 91 56.20 63.11 -10.03
N THR A 92 55.25 62.52 -10.74
CA THR A 92 53.89 63.07 -10.87
C THR A 92 52.83 62.15 -10.26
N PRO A 93 51.68 62.69 -9.78
CA PRO A 93 50.56 61.87 -9.33
C PRO A 93 50.03 60.89 -10.39
N VAL A 94 50.12 61.26 -11.67
CA VAL A 94 49.67 60.42 -12.80
C VAL A 94 50.60 59.22 -12.99
N GLU A 95 51.92 59.42 -12.96
CA GLU A 95 52.91 58.32 -12.98
C GLU A 95 52.72 57.36 -11.81
N ARG A 96 52.40 57.90 -10.62
CA ARG A 96 52.11 57.09 -9.43
C ARG A 96 50.89 56.20 -9.63
N SER A 97 49.79 56.76 -10.13
CA SER A 97 48.56 55.99 -10.39
C SER A 97 48.78 54.92 -11.46
N LEU A 98 49.55 55.21 -12.51
CA LEU A 98 49.91 54.25 -13.56
C LEU A 98 50.83 53.12 -13.04
N LEU A 99 51.80 53.45 -12.17
CA LEU A 99 52.65 52.44 -11.54
C LEU A 99 51.80 51.51 -10.68
N LEU A 100 50.92 52.07 -9.85
CA LEU A 100 50.05 51.30 -8.96
C LEU A 100 48.98 50.50 -9.71
N SER A 101 48.43 51.02 -10.81
CA SER A 101 47.41 50.31 -11.59
C SER A 101 47.92 48.98 -12.13
N SER A 102 49.21 48.87 -12.47
CA SER A 102 49.81 47.61 -12.94
C SER A 102 49.73 46.45 -11.92
N PHE A 103 49.66 46.77 -10.62
CA PHE A 103 49.54 45.79 -9.54
C PHE A 103 48.11 45.29 -9.36
N PHE A 104 47.10 46.12 -9.68
CA PHE A 104 45.69 45.84 -9.37
C PHE A 104 44.82 45.61 -10.61
N GLU A 105 45.26 46.02 -11.79
CA GLU A 105 44.56 45.76 -13.04
C GLU A 105 45.13 44.51 -13.72
N PRO A 106 44.28 43.58 -14.21
CA PRO A 106 44.75 42.40 -14.90
C PRO A 106 45.24 42.73 -16.32
N SER A 107 46.41 42.21 -16.68
CA SER A 107 46.82 42.09 -18.08
C SER A 107 45.96 41.06 -18.83
N GLN A 108 46.01 41.08 -20.16
CA GLN A 108 45.30 40.09 -21.00
C GLN A 108 45.73 38.64 -20.68
N TYR A 109 47.01 38.43 -20.34
CA TYR A 109 47.53 37.12 -19.94
C TYR A 109 46.97 36.69 -18.56
N GLU A 110 47.03 37.56 -17.57
CA GLU A 110 46.49 37.30 -16.22
C GLU A 110 44.99 37.00 -16.25
N THR A 111 44.24 37.71 -17.09
CA THR A 111 42.79 37.47 -17.28
C THR A 111 42.52 36.06 -17.81
N ARG A 112 43.31 35.58 -18.80
CA ARG A 112 43.18 34.22 -19.35
C ARG A 112 43.53 33.13 -18.32
N GLN A 113 44.44 33.41 -17.40
CA GLN A 113 44.82 32.51 -16.30
C GLN A 113 43.88 32.61 -15.09
N GLY A 114 42.90 33.51 -15.14
CA GLY A 114 41.94 33.72 -14.04
C GLY A 114 42.50 34.50 -12.85
N TYR A 115 43.66 35.14 -12.99
CA TYR A 115 44.24 35.98 -11.95
C TYR A 115 43.54 37.34 -11.89
N LYS A 116 43.58 37.97 -10.71
CA LYS A 116 42.98 39.29 -10.47
C LYS A 116 41.48 39.35 -10.88
N LEU A 117 40.79 38.21 -10.76
CA LEU A 117 39.34 38.07 -10.92
C LEU A 117 38.69 37.73 -9.56
N PRO A 118 37.38 37.96 -9.38
CA PRO A 118 36.70 37.65 -8.13
C PRO A 118 36.92 36.19 -7.69
N SER A 119 37.51 36.02 -6.50
CA SER A 119 37.74 34.72 -5.85
C SER A 119 36.42 34.04 -5.45
N LYS A 120 36.52 32.84 -4.90
CA LYS A 120 35.36 32.13 -4.35
C LYS A 120 34.70 32.92 -3.22
N ALA A 121 35.48 33.54 -2.33
CA ALA A 121 35.01 34.40 -1.26
C ALA A 121 34.15 35.55 -1.80
N HIS A 122 34.61 36.26 -2.83
CA HIS A 122 33.85 37.37 -3.44
C HIS A 122 32.49 36.91 -3.95
N LYS A 123 32.44 35.78 -4.65
CA LYS A 123 31.20 35.21 -5.21
C LYS A 123 30.24 34.77 -4.11
N GLU A 124 30.75 34.18 -3.02
CA GLU A 124 29.95 33.77 -1.86
C GLU A 124 29.45 34.97 -1.05
N ILE A 125 30.28 36.02 -0.88
CA ILE A 125 29.84 37.29 -0.26
C ILE A 125 28.71 37.93 -1.09
N ALA A 126 28.86 37.99 -2.41
CA ALA A 126 27.81 38.51 -3.29
C ALA A 126 26.51 37.68 -3.17
N LYS A 127 26.62 36.36 -2.96
CA LYS A 127 25.48 35.48 -2.70
C LYS A 127 24.85 35.70 -1.31
N LEU A 128 25.62 36.01 -0.28
CA LEU A 128 25.07 36.37 1.03
C LEU A 128 24.29 37.69 0.96
N ILE A 129 24.81 38.66 0.19
CA ILE A 129 24.18 39.96 -0.03
C ILE A 129 22.92 39.84 -0.89
N SER A 130 22.95 39.05 -1.97
CA SER A 130 21.76 38.82 -2.81
C SER A 130 20.59 38.21 -2.03
N ASN A 131 20.89 37.43 -0.99
CA ASN A 131 19.90 36.82 -0.12
C ASN A 131 19.49 37.71 1.08
N GLY A 132 20.04 38.92 1.19
CA GLY A 132 19.75 39.89 2.25
C GLY A 132 20.35 39.55 3.62
N TYR A 133 21.29 38.61 3.69
CA TYR A 133 21.91 38.22 4.96
C TYR A 133 22.91 39.28 5.46
N ILE A 134 23.63 39.93 4.54
CA ILE A 134 24.58 41.01 4.82
C ILE A 134 24.21 42.19 3.92
N ASN A 135 24.08 43.37 4.51
CA ASN A 135 23.65 44.58 3.77
C ASN A 135 24.68 45.71 3.80
N VAL A 136 25.75 45.57 4.59
CA VAL A 136 26.81 46.57 4.72
C VAL A 136 28.17 45.92 4.55
N ILE A 137 28.94 46.41 3.58
CA ILE A 137 30.37 46.10 3.41
C ILE A 137 31.16 47.34 3.72
N ILE A 138 32.17 47.19 4.56
CA ILE A 138 33.22 48.15 4.80
C ILE A 138 34.47 47.57 4.16
N THR A 139 35.14 48.30 3.28
CA THR A 139 36.33 47.80 2.60
C THR A 139 37.44 48.84 2.54
N THR A 140 38.67 48.34 2.61
CA THR A 140 39.85 49.11 2.16
C THR A 140 39.87 49.07 0.64
N ASN A 141 39.94 50.23 -0.02
CA ASN A 141 39.58 50.46 -1.44
C ASN A 141 40.50 49.77 -2.48
N PHE A 142 41.42 48.91 -2.04
CA PHE A 142 42.26 48.06 -2.88
C PHE A 142 41.51 46.84 -3.45
N ASP A 143 40.29 46.55 -2.99
CA ASP A 143 39.50 45.41 -3.44
C ASP A 143 38.33 45.81 -4.35
N ARG A 144 38.60 46.02 -5.65
CA ARG A 144 37.55 46.22 -6.68
C ARG A 144 36.87 44.92 -7.09
N LEU A 145 37.37 43.77 -6.65
CA LEU A 145 36.82 42.47 -7.02
C LEU A 145 35.47 42.23 -6.34
N ILE A 146 35.24 42.80 -5.15
CA ILE A 146 33.93 42.75 -4.52
C ILE A 146 32.86 43.51 -5.31
N GLU A 147 33.17 44.72 -5.79
CA GLU A 147 32.24 45.50 -6.64
C GLU A 147 31.95 44.78 -7.95
N LYS A 148 32.98 44.23 -8.59
CA LYS A 148 32.83 43.42 -9.80
C LYS A 148 31.95 42.19 -9.54
N SER A 149 32.14 41.50 -8.42
CA SER A 149 31.32 40.34 -8.05
C SER A 149 29.87 40.70 -7.74
N LEU A 150 29.60 41.89 -7.18
CA LEU A 150 28.24 42.39 -6.97
C LEU A 150 27.59 42.76 -8.31
N PHE A 151 28.33 43.42 -9.19
CA PHE A 151 27.89 43.77 -10.53
C PHE A 151 27.56 42.53 -11.38
N ASP A 152 28.44 41.52 -11.37
CA ASP A 152 28.23 40.23 -12.06
C ASP A 152 26.95 39.49 -11.57
N LYS A 153 26.47 39.83 -10.38
CA LYS A 153 25.22 39.30 -9.78
C LYS A 153 24.02 40.25 -9.93
N ASN A 154 24.13 41.32 -10.72
CA ASN A 154 23.12 42.36 -10.89
C ASN A 154 22.70 43.05 -9.58
N ILE A 155 23.61 43.13 -8.59
CA ILE A 155 23.35 43.78 -7.31
C ILE A 155 23.76 45.24 -7.40
N ASN A 156 22.77 46.14 -7.39
CA ASN A 156 23.01 47.58 -7.41
C ASN A 156 23.23 48.11 -5.98
N ALA A 157 24.48 48.14 -5.53
CA ALA A 157 24.88 48.65 -4.21
C ALA A 157 25.13 50.17 -4.23
N LYS A 158 24.77 50.86 -3.13
CA LYS A 158 25.16 52.26 -2.90
C LYS A 158 26.61 52.30 -2.45
N ILE A 159 27.47 52.98 -3.20
CA ILE A 159 28.90 53.11 -2.89
C ILE A 159 29.15 54.47 -2.23
N ILE A 160 29.77 54.48 -1.05
CA ILE A 160 30.29 55.68 -0.38
C ILE A 160 31.81 55.63 -0.46
N ASN A 161 32.40 56.58 -1.17
CA ASN A 161 33.85 56.73 -1.36
C ASN A 161 34.36 58.16 -1.10
N THR A 162 33.48 59.07 -0.69
CA THR A 162 33.79 60.47 -0.36
C THR A 162 33.11 60.87 0.95
N PRO A 163 33.67 61.81 1.73
CA PRO A 163 33.05 62.32 2.95
C PRO A 163 31.63 62.89 2.76
N ASP A 164 31.37 63.57 1.63
CA ASP A 164 30.04 64.14 1.32
C ASP A 164 28.98 63.04 1.11
N GLY A 165 29.38 61.88 0.59
CA GLY A 165 28.52 60.71 0.46
C GLY A 165 28.10 60.10 1.81
N ALA A 166 28.86 60.35 2.88
CA ALA A 166 28.56 59.89 4.23
C ALA A 166 27.55 60.78 4.97
N GLU A 167 27.46 62.07 4.63
CA GLU A 167 26.55 63.02 5.28
C GLU A 167 25.05 62.72 4.98
N ASN A 168 24.77 62.19 3.78
CA ASN A 168 23.44 61.78 3.32
C ASN A 168 23.07 60.31 3.62
N SER A 169 23.64 59.72 4.68
CA SER A 169 23.48 58.29 5.00
C SER A 169 22.72 58.01 6.31
N SER A 170 21.81 58.90 6.69
CA SER A 170 20.95 58.68 7.85
C SER A 170 19.97 57.52 7.63
N ILE A 171 20.00 56.57 8.57
CA ILE A 171 19.07 55.44 8.79
C ILE A 171 19.50 54.10 8.14
N LEU A 172 20.44 53.41 8.81
CA LEU A 172 20.79 51.99 8.59
C LEU A 172 19.58 51.04 8.71
N LEU A 173 18.50 51.47 9.36
CA LEU A 173 17.30 50.67 9.64
C LEU A 173 16.41 50.40 8.41
N ASN A 174 16.61 51.09 7.28
CA ASN A 174 15.79 50.94 6.07
C ASN A 174 16.62 51.01 4.76
N LEU A 175 17.75 50.30 4.72
CA LEU A 175 18.57 50.20 3.51
C LEU A 175 17.81 49.46 2.39
N LYS A 176 17.26 50.20 1.42
CA LYS A 176 16.65 49.63 0.20
C LYS A 176 17.67 48.96 -0.74
N LYS A 177 18.95 49.28 -0.59
CA LYS A 177 20.06 48.76 -1.39
C LYS A 177 21.25 48.43 -0.47
N PRO A 178 22.06 47.40 -0.78
CA PRO A 178 23.29 47.13 -0.04
C PRO A 178 24.23 48.34 -0.06
N LEU A 179 24.93 48.58 1.04
CA LEU A 179 25.86 49.69 1.21
C LEU A 179 27.30 49.19 1.16
N VAL A 180 28.14 49.81 0.33
CA VAL A 180 29.59 49.58 0.31
C VAL A 180 30.29 50.87 0.71
N VAL A 181 30.97 50.86 1.85
CA VAL A 181 31.74 51.98 2.40
C VAL A 181 33.22 51.73 2.12
N LYS A 182 33.81 52.56 1.28
CA LYS A 182 35.23 52.56 0.96
C LYS A 182 35.91 53.59 1.86
N ILE A 183 36.69 53.11 2.82
CA ILE A 183 37.24 54.01 3.85
C ILE A 183 38.46 54.76 3.34
N ASN A 184 39.47 54.06 2.79
CA ASN A 184 40.71 54.65 2.22
C ASN A 184 41.34 53.71 1.20
N GLY A 185 42.25 54.20 0.35
CA GLY A 185 43.11 53.35 -0.49
C GLY A 185 42.81 53.28 -1.99
N ASP A 186 42.17 54.28 -2.62
CA ASP A 186 42.02 54.23 -4.09
C ASP A 186 43.37 54.59 -4.75
N TYR A 187 43.96 53.68 -5.51
CA TYR A 187 45.14 54.01 -6.31
C TYR A 187 44.83 55.00 -7.46
N MET A 188 43.54 55.18 -7.79
CA MET A 188 43.08 56.17 -8.76
C MET A 188 42.90 57.56 -8.14
N ASP A 189 42.91 57.68 -6.81
CA ASP A 189 42.91 58.98 -6.16
C ASP A 189 44.32 59.59 -6.25
N LEU A 190 44.43 60.66 -7.03
CA LEU A 190 45.68 61.35 -7.30
C LEU A 190 46.19 62.17 -6.10
N ILE A 191 45.35 62.39 -5.09
CA ILE A 191 45.61 63.26 -3.94
C ILE A 191 46.06 62.44 -2.73
N THR A 192 45.36 61.37 -2.39
CA THR A 192 45.68 60.55 -1.20
C THR A 192 46.94 59.70 -1.39
N LYS A 193 47.80 59.60 -0.37
CA LYS A 193 49.07 58.86 -0.43
C LYS A 193 49.06 57.60 0.44
N ASN A 194 47.98 57.36 1.18
CA ASN A 194 47.79 56.23 2.10
C ASN A 194 48.92 56.10 3.12
N THR A 195 49.38 57.24 3.65
CA THR A 195 50.43 57.26 4.68
C THR A 195 49.90 56.86 6.04
N LYS A 196 50.79 56.42 6.92
CA LYS A 196 50.45 56.16 8.33
C LYS A 196 49.88 57.42 9.03
N GLN A 197 50.26 58.62 8.59
CA GLN A 197 49.69 59.89 9.08
C GLN A 197 48.28 60.13 8.54
N GLU A 198 48.02 59.88 7.26
CA GLU A 198 46.67 59.99 6.67
C GLU A 198 45.70 58.96 7.27
N LEU A 199 46.17 57.76 7.61
CA LEU A 199 45.39 56.71 8.26
C LEU A 199 45.30 56.86 9.80
N SER A 200 45.86 57.94 10.37
CA SER A 200 45.78 58.21 11.80
C SER A 200 44.49 58.92 12.23
N SER A 201 43.76 59.54 11.28
CA SER A 201 42.48 60.19 11.53
C SER A 201 41.60 60.19 10.29
N TYR A 202 40.28 60.06 10.46
CA TYR A 202 39.31 60.14 9.37
C TYR A 202 38.49 61.42 9.47
N ASP A 203 37.92 61.86 8.34
CA ASP A 203 36.90 62.91 8.34
C ASP A 203 35.80 62.57 9.35
N SER A 204 35.36 63.58 10.10
CA SER A 204 34.34 63.43 11.15
C SER A 204 33.05 62.76 10.66
N ARG A 205 32.68 62.96 9.39
CA ARG A 205 31.48 62.38 8.76
C ARG A 205 31.62 60.88 8.54
N ILE A 206 32.78 60.44 8.04
CA ILE A 206 33.11 59.02 7.90
C ILE A 206 33.23 58.35 9.27
N SER A 207 33.85 59.03 10.24
CA SER A 207 33.96 58.55 11.62
C SER A 207 32.59 58.35 12.27
N ASN A 208 31.64 59.26 12.04
CA ASN A 208 30.26 59.13 12.52
C ASN A 208 29.53 57.95 11.88
N LEU A 209 29.65 57.76 10.57
CA LEU A 209 29.06 56.61 9.86
C LEU A 209 29.61 55.29 10.40
N LEU A 210 30.93 55.17 10.59
CA LEU A 210 31.55 53.98 11.17
C LEU A 210 31.10 53.74 12.61
N SER A 211 30.97 54.79 13.42
CA SER A 211 30.44 54.68 14.79
C SER A 211 29.00 54.13 14.79
N GLN A 212 28.14 54.58 13.87
CA GLN A 212 26.78 54.09 13.73
C GLN A 212 26.75 52.60 13.33
N ILE A 213 27.57 52.19 12.35
CA ILE A 213 27.63 50.79 11.91
C ILE A 213 28.13 49.90 13.05
N PHE A 214 29.25 50.27 13.70
CA PHE A 214 29.88 49.41 14.73
C PHE A 214 29.09 49.30 16.04
N LYS A 215 28.20 50.26 16.33
CA LYS A 215 27.25 50.20 17.47
C LYS A 215 25.99 49.40 17.17
N SER A 216 25.56 49.35 15.92
CA SER A 216 24.26 48.76 15.55
C SER A 216 24.36 47.34 14.99
N MET A 217 25.51 46.94 14.47
CA MET A 217 25.68 45.66 13.75
C MET A 217 26.78 44.80 14.37
N GLY A 218 26.63 43.48 14.25
CA GLY A 218 27.73 42.54 14.43
C GLY A 218 28.77 42.73 13.32
N LEU A 219 30.01 42.30 13.56
CA LEU A 219 31.09 42.54 12.61
C LEU A 219 31.80 41.24 12.23
N ILE A 220 32.01 41.05 10.94
CA ILE A 220 32.85 39.97 10.40
C ILE A 220 34.08 40.64 9.80
N VAL A 221 35.27 40.37 10.33
CA VAL A 221 36.53 40.98 9.89
C VAL A 221 37.34 39.95 9.12
N VAL A 222 37.69 40.24 7.87
CA VAL A 222 38.45 39.30 7.02
C VAL A 222 39.54 40.04 6.26
N GLY A 223 40.77 39.54 6.33
CA GLY A 223 41.89 40.02 5.50
C GLY A 223 42.35 41.46 5.78
N TRP A 224 41.98 42.05 6.91
CA TRP A 224 42.41 43.38 7.36
C TRP A 224 43.43 43.28 8.51
N SER A 225 44.39 44.21 8.55
CA SER A 225 45.44 44.27 9.57
C SER A 225 45.31 45.52 10.44
N SER A 226 45.24 45.32 11.76
CA SER A 226 45.09 46.37 12.77
C SER A 226 46.36 47.19 13.05
N LEU A 227 47.51 46.86 12.45
CA LEU A 227 48.79 47.52 12.74
C LEU A 227 49.00 48.83 11.99
N TYR A 228 48.31 49.00 10.86
CA TYR A 228 48.58 50.09 9.91
C TYR A 228 47.49 51.17 9.92
N ASP A 229 46.26 50.78 10.23
CA ASP A 229 45.09 51.67 10.21
C ASP A 229 44.64 51.98 11.65
N ILE A 230 45.31 52.99 12.24
CA ILE A 230 45.17 53.35 13.65
C ILE A 230 43.77 53.92 13.91
N ALA A 231 43.26 54.77 13.01
CA ALA A 231 41.93 55.37 13.15
C ALA A 231 40.81 54.32 13.16
N LEU A 232 40.86 53.32 12.27
CA LEU A 232 39.87 52.24 12.23
C LEU A 232 39.98 51.31 13.45
N ALA A 233 41.20 51.00 13.89
CA ALA A 233 41.44 50.21 15.08
C ALA A 233 40.88 50.88 16.35
N GLU A 234 41.08 52.21 16.50
CA GLU A 234 40.49 52.97 17.60
C GLU A 234 38.96 53.06 17.50
N ALA A 235 38.42 53.25 16.30
CA ALA A 235 36.97 53.27 16.07
C ALA A 235 36.31 51.94 16.49
N LEU A 236 36.95 50.80 16.21
CA LEU A 236 36.46 49.47 16.60
C LEU A 236 36.52 49.24 18.12
N LYS A 237 37.54 49.76 18.80
CA LYS A 237 37.66 49.70 20.28
C LYS A 237 36.62 50.57 20.98
N LYS A 238 36.38 51.78 20.46
CA LYS A 238 35.48 52.77 21.08
C LYS A 238 34.00 52.44 20.92
N ASN A 239 33.62 51.76 19.84
CA ASN A 239 32.21 51.60 19.44
C ASN A 239 31.80 50.13 19.44
N THR A 240 31.45 49.55 20.59
CA THR A 240 31.05 48.13 20.69
C THR A 240 29.54 47.95 20.49
N CYS A 241 29.13 46.84 19.87
CA CYS A 241 27.73 46.41 19.77
C CYS A 241 27.46 45.37 20.86
N SER A 242 26.44 45.58 21.69
CA SER A 242 26.06 44.61 22.74
C SER A 242 25.24 43.44 22.20
N SER A 243 24.58 43.62 21.05
CA SER A 243 23.58 42.68 20.54
C SER A 243 24.16 41.58 19.65
N PHE A 244 25.31 41.82 19.01
CA PHE A 244 25.90 40.87 18.07
C PHE A 244 27.42 40.78 18.24
N PRO A 245 27.99 39.57 18.40
CA PRO A 245 29.42 39.39 18.57
C PRO A 245 30.21 39.72 17.29
N THR A 246 31.51 39.94 17.46
CA THR A 246 32.46 40.15 16.35
C THR A 246 33.21 38.87 16.03
N TYR A 247 33.39 38.55 14.75
CA TYR A 247 34.15 37.39 14.30
C TYR A 247 35.32 37.87 13.45
N TRP A 248 36.53 37.41 13.76
CA TRP A 248 37.73 37.74 13.01
C TRP A 248 38.26 36.49 12.32
N ILE A 249 38.43 36.56 11.01
CA ILE A 249 38.88 35.45 10.17
C ILE A 249 40.28 35.77 9.70
N ASP A 250 41.23 34.96 10.17
CA ASP A 250 42.63 35.03 9.76
C ASP A 250 43.22 33.61 9.84
N PRO A 251 43.90 33.11 8.78
CA PRO A 251 44.54 31.81 8.82
C PRO A 251 45.72 31.74 9.81
N TYR A 252 46.23 32.88 10.28
CA TYR A 252 47.32 32.98 11.24
C TYR A 252 46.84 33.45 12.63
N GLU A 253 47.73 33.37 13.61
CA GLU A 253 47.51 33.94 14.93
C GLU A 253 47.39 35.47 14.87
N LEU A 254 46.42 36.00 15.61
CA LEU A 254 46.20 37.44 15.67
C LEU A 254 47.28 38.13 16.49
N ASN A 255 47.70 39.31 16.05
CA ASN A 255 48.59 40.19 16.81
C ASN A 255 47.90 40.72 18.09
N ASP A 256 48.69 41.23 19.03
CA ASP A 256 48.19 41.70 20.33
C ASP A 256 47.13 42.81 20.20
N ASN A 257 47.26 43.68 19.19
CA ASN A 257 46.29 44.74 18.95
C ASN A 257 44.93 44.19 18.49
N ALA A 258 44.92 43.21 17.58
CA ALA A 258 43.72 42.52 17.12
C ALA A 258 43.08 41.66 18.22
N LYS A 259 43.89 40.99 19.05
CA LYS A 259 43.42 40.26 20.24
C LYS A 259 42.71 41.19 21.24
N ASN A 260 43.26 42.38 21.46
CA ASN A 260 42.65 43.41 22.31
C ASN A 260 41.33 43.97 21.74
N ILE A 261 41.24 44.16 20.41
CA ILE A 261 39.98 44.55 19.76
C ILE A 261 38.92 43.46 19.95
N LEU A 262 39.27 42.19 19.75
CA LEU A 262 38.36 41.07 19.93
C LEU A 262 37.86 40.93 21.37
N SER A 263 38.74 41.04 22.36
CA SER A 263 38.34 40.96 23.77
C SER A 263 37.39 42.09 24.16
N THR A 264 37.63 43.30 23.67
CA THR A 264 36.75 44.47 23.92
C THR A 264 35.36 44.28 23.30
N ARG A 265 35.25 43.50 22.21
CA ARG A 265 34.00 43.28 21.45
C ARG A 265 33.34 41.92 21.72
N ASN A 266 33.77 41.16 22.74
CA ASN A 266 33.34 39.79 23.01
C ASN A 266 33.35 38.91 21.75
N GLY A 267 34.42 39.03 20.95
CA GLY A 267 34.52 38.39 19.66
C GLY A 267 35.27 37.06 19.66
N SER A 268 35.11 36.29 18.60
CA SER A 268 35.79 35.01 18.39
C SER A 268 36.75 35.05 17.20
N HIS A 269 37.91 34.41 17.32
CA HIS A 269 38.85 34.20 16.22
C HIS A 269 38.53 32.88 15.51
N ILE A 270 38.45 32.91 14.18
CA ILE A 270 38.26 31.74 13.33
C ILE A 270 39.51 31.60 12.46
N LYS A 271 40.25 30.50 12.68
CA LYS A 271 41.46 30.16 11.92
C LYS A 271 41.10 29.50 10.58
N ASP A 272 40.76 30.32 9.59
CA ASP A 272 40.45 29.86 8.23
C ASP A 272 40.82 30.93 7.19
N ASN A 273 40.90 30.54 5.92
CA ASN A 273 41.02 31.47 4.80
C ASN A 273 39.64 31.93 4.31
N ALA A 274 39.59 33.08 3.64
CA ALA A 274 38.34 33.70 3.21
C ALA A 274 37.49 32.79 2.28
N ASP A 275 38.12 32.10 1.31
CA ASP A 275 37.41 31.27 0.33
C ASP A 275 36.71 30.07 0.98
N ASN A 276 37.39 29.39 1.91
CA ASN A 276 36.85 28.27 2.66
C ASN A 276 35.77 28.72 3.64
N PHE A 277 36.04 29.79 4.40
CA PHE A 277 35.13 30.33 5.40
C PHE A 277 33.78 30.71 4.79
N PHE A 278 33.77 31.53 3.73
CA PHE A 278 32.51 31.98 3.12
C PHE A 278 31.76 30.84 2.41
N ALA A 279 32.47 29.89 1.80
CA ALA A 279 31.83 28.71 1.22
C ALA A 279 31.14 27.85 2.30
N CYS A 280 31.80 27.64 3.44
CA CYS A 280 31.23 26.91 4.57
C CYS A 280 30.04 27.66 5.17
N LEU A 281 30.17 28.97 5.38
CA LEU A 281 29.11 29.82 5.93
C LEU A 281 27.85 29.81 5.06
N THR A 282 27.99 29.97 3.74
CA THR A 282 26.84 29.91 2.83
C THR A 282 26.17 28.53 2.83
N ASN A 283 26.95 27.45 2.91
CA ASN A 283 26.40 26.09 2.99
C ASN A 283 25.62 25.86 4.29
N LEU A 284 26.16 26.28 5.43
CA LEU A 284 25.48 26.18 6.74
C LEU A 284 24.17 26.99 6.75
N ILE A 285 24.18 28.19 6.19
CA ILE A 285 22.97 29.01 6.04
C ILE A 285 21.96 28.35 5.09
N GLY A 286 22.43 27.72 4.00
CA GLY A 286 21.61 26.97 3.06
C GLY A 286 20.90 25.77 3.70
N LEU A 287 21.59 25.04 4.58
CA LEU A 287 21.01 23.95 5.37
C LEU A 287 19.94 24.46 6.35
N ASN A 288 20.13 25.64 6.95
CA ASN A 288 19.11 26.28 7.78
C ASN A 288 17.89 26.77 6.97
N LYS A 289 18.05 27.12 5.70
CA LYS A 289 16.94 27.54 4.80
C LYS A 289 15.94 26.41 4.53
N LEU A 290 16.38 25.15 4.60
CA LEU A 290 15.49 23.99 4.55
C LEU A 290 14.69 23.80 5.85
N ASN A 291 15.11 24.45 6.94
CA ASN A 291 14.62 24.22 8.30
C ASN A 291 13.79 25.35 8.93
N ASN A 292 13.78 26.60 8.44
CA ASN A 292 13.07 27.70 9.13
C ASN A 292 12.05 28.49 8.25
N ASP A 293 10.79 28.42 8.69
CA ASP A 293 9.62 29.30 8.52
C ASP A 293 8.70 29.29 7.27
N SER A 294 9.12 28.86 6.07
CA SER A 294 8.19 28.83 4.91
C SER A 294 7.40 27.52 4.75
N PHE A 295 7.66 26.53 5.61
CA PHE A 295 7.03 25.21 5.53
C PHE A 295 6.56 24.74 6.91
N LYS A 296 5.28 24.97 7.21
CA LYS A 296 4.64 24.47 8.45
C LYS A 296 3.95 23.15 8.16
N ILE A 297 4.74 22.07 8.17
CA ILE A 297 4.29 20.70 7.95
C ILE A 297 4.42 19.92 9.27
N PRO A 298 3.41 19.13 9.69
CA PRO A 298 3.52 18.33 10.92
C PRO A 298 4.65 17.31 10.79
N LYS A 299 5.53 17.22 11.80
CA LYS A 299 6.56 16.16 11.86
C LYS A 299 5.88 14.83 12.17
N ILE A 300 5.86 13.91 11.20
CA ILE A 300 5.36 12.55 11.40
C ILE A 300 6.53 11.63 11.80
N TYR A 301 6.43 11.02 12.99
CA TYR A 301 7.48 10.14 13.55
C TYR A 301 7.37 8.67 13.11
N THR A 302 6.29 8.30 12.41
CA THR A 302 6.07 6.96 11.86
C THR A 302 6.11 7.01 10.34
N LYS A 303 6.73 6.04 9.69
CA LYS A 303 6.81 5.97 8.22
C LYS A 303 5.39 5.91 7.61
N PHE A 304 5.17 6.62 6.51
CA PHE A 304 3.97 6.46 5.67
C PHE A 304 4.22 5.26 4.74
N ILE A 305 3.32 4.28 4.77
CA ILE A 305 3.50 2.98 4.12
C ILE A 305 2.43 2.78 3.05
N GLY A 306 2.86 2.42 1.84
CA GLY A 306 1.98 2.20 0.70
C GLY A 306 1.34 3.48 0.16
N ARG A 307 0.29 3.32 -0.65
CA ARG A 307 -0.49 4.40 -1.26
C ARG A 307 0.30 5.30 -2.21
N GLU A 308 1.32 4.75 -2.89
CA GLU A 308 2.11 5.49 -3.88
C GLU A 308 1.25 5.98 -5.04
N ASP A 309 0.25 5.19 -5.46
CA ASP A 309 -0.70 5.57 -6.51
C ASP A 309 -1.67 6.65 -6.05
N ASP A 310 -2.11 6.64 -4.78
CA ASP A 310 -2.94 7.71 -4.22
C ASP A 310 -2.15 9.02 -4.17
N ILE A 311 -0.88 8.97 -3.74
CA ILE A 311 0.00 10.16 -3.69
C ILE A 311 0.18 10.75 -5.09
N ARG A 312 0.46 9.91 -6.09
CA ARG A 312 0.59 10.35 -7.49
C ARG A 312 -0.71 10.95 -8.01
N SER A 313 -1.83 10.27 -7.79
CA SER A 313 -3.15 10.73 -8.26
C SER A 313 -3.52 12.08 -7.65
N CYS A 314 -3.37 12.23 -6.33
CA CYS A 314 -3.58 13.51 -5.66
C CYS A 314 -2.61 14.59 -6.17
N SER A 315 -1.32 14.27 -6.34
CA SER A 315 -0.33 15.22 -6.84
C SER A 315 -0.66 15.70 -8.26
N ASN A 316 -1.15 14.81 -9.13
CA ASN A 316 -1.60 15.19 -10.47
C ASN A 316 -2.83 16.11 -10.41
N LEU A 317 -3.83 15.77 -9.59
CA LEU A 317 -5.02 16.61 -9.41
C LEU A 317 -4.68 18.01 -8.89
N LEU A 318 -3.62 18.15 -8.07
CA LEU A 318 -3.13 19.45 -7.59
C LEU A 318 -2.64 20.36 -8.73
N PHE A 319 -2.03 19.80 -9.78
CA PHE A 319 -1.57 20.60 -10.92
C PHE A 319 -2.75 21.15 -11.72
N ASP A 320 -3.74 20.30 -12.00
CA ASP A 320 -4.88 20.65 -12.86
C ASP A 320 -5.95 21.49 -12.14
N ASN A 321 -6.08 21.36 -10.82
CA ASN A 321 -7.17 21.95 -10.04
C ASN A 321 -6.65 22.88 -8.94
N ARG A 322 -7.44 23.90 -8.55
CA ARG A 322 -7.07 24.82 -7.46
C ARG A 322 -7.61 24.38 -6.09
N LEU A 323 -8.67 23.59 -6.08
CA LEU A 323 -9.27 22.99 -4.88
C LEU A 323 -9.44 21.49 -5.08
N VAL A 324 -8.79 20.70 -4.23
CA VAL A 324 -9.00 19.25 -4.17
C VAL A 324 -9.42 18.88 -2.76
N SER A 325 -10.53 18.17 -2.63
CA SER A 325 -11.01 17.67 -1.35
C SER A 325 -10.78 16.17 -1.27
N ILE A 326 -9.90 15.76 -0.34
CA ILE A 326 -9.69 14.36 -0.01
C ILE A 326 -10.81 13.95 0.93
N THR A 327 -11.73 13.14 0.41
CA THR A 327 -12.86 12.56 1.16
C THR A 327 -12.57 11.12 1.58
N GLY A 328 -13.33 10.57 2.52
CA GLY A 328 -13.17 9.18 2.96
C GLY A 328 -13.48 8.98 4.45
N PHE A 329 -13.56 7.72 4.88
CA PHE A 329 -13.94 7.36 6.25
C PHE A 329 -12.92 7.81 7.31
N GLY A 330 -13.35 7.89 8.57
CA GLY A 330 -12.45 8.15 9.71
C GLY A 330 -11.38 7.07 9.84
N GLY A 331 -10.11 7.46 10.05
CA GLY A 331 -9.00 6.49 10.17
C GLY A 331 -8.50 5.88 8.85
N ILE A 332 -9.02 6.31 7.69
CA ILE A 332 -8.59 5.83 6.37
C ILE A 332 -7.22 6.39 5.92
N GLY A 333 -6.74 7.43 6.60
CA GLY A 333 -5.43 8.05 6.36
C GLY A 333 -5.44 9.36 5.58
N LYS A 334 -6.58 10.04 5.42
CA LYS A 334 -6.70 11.33 4.67
C LYS A 334 -5.62 12.34 5.07
N THR A 335 -5.51 12.62 6.36
CA THR A 335 -4.52 13.56 6.93
C THR A 335 -3.10 13.14 6.58
N ARG A 336 -2.78 11.84 6.69
CA ARG A 336 -1.44 11.33 6.37
C ARG A 336 -1.13 11.40 4.88
N LEU A 337 -2.12 11.13 4.02
CA LEU A 337 -1.99 11.29 2.58
C LEU A 337 -1.79 12.76 2.21
N ALA A 338 -2.58 13.67 2.78
CA ALA A 338 -2.45 15.10 2.54
C ALA A 338 -1.06 15.62 2.93
N ILE A 339 -0.53 15.19 4.08
CA ILE A 339 0.83 15.54 4.51
C ILE A 339 1.87 14.94 3.56
N ALA A 340 1.73 13.69 3.14
CA ALA A 340 2.66 13.05 2.19
C ALA A 340 2.69 13.77 0.83
N VAL A 341 1.53 14.18 0.30
CA VAL A 341 1.44 14.97 -0.93
C VAL A 341 2.07 16.36 -0.74
N LEU A 342 1.84 16.99 0.42
CA LEU A 342 2.41 18.28 0.75
C LEU A 342 3.94 18.22 0.88
N GLU A 343 4.49 17.18 1.51
CA GLU A 343 5.93 16.94 1.57
C GLU A 343 6.54 16.68 0.18
N LEU A 344 5.89 15.87 -0.65
CA LEU A 344 6.37 15.53 -2.00
C LEU A 344 6.44 16.75 -2.92
N ASN A 345 5.50 17.69 -2.79
CA ASN A 345 5.43 18.89 -3.62
C ASN A 345 6.08 20.13 -2.97
N LYS A 346 6.81 19.97 -1.86
CA LYS A 346 7.42 21.08 -1.10
C LYS A 346 8.32 21.99 -1.94
N SER A 347 9.04 21.43 -2.92
CA SER A 347 9.94 22.19 -3.80
C SER A 347 9.24 22.93 -4.94
N SER A 348 7.97 22.61 -5.23
CA SER A 348 7.21 23.19 -6.34
C SER A 348 6.53 24.52 -6.00
N PHE A 349 6.43 24.86 -4.71
CA PHE A 349 5.78 26.10 -4.24
C PHE A 349 6.82 27.02 -3.59
N SER A 350 7.19 28.07 -4.33
CA SER A 350 8.30 28.97 -4.00
C SER A 350 8.07 29.78 -2.72
N ASP A 351 6.81 30.07 -2.38
CA ASP A 351 6.43 30.88 -1.22
C ASP A 351 6.01 30.03 0.00
N GLY A 352 5.89 28.70 -0.15
CA GLY A 352 5.75 27.77 0.96
C GLY A 352 4.56 26.81 0.90
N CYS A 353 4.59 25.83 1.81
CA CYS A 353 3.51 24.87 2.01
C CYS A 353 3.06 24.86 3.49
N TYR A 354 1.74 24.91 3.71
CA TYR A 354 1.16 25.08 5.04
C TYR A 354 0.11 24.01 5.31
N PHE A 355 0.22 23.34 6.45
CA PHE A 355 -0.81 22.45 6.97
C PHE A 355 -1.55 23.17 8.11
N ILE A 356 -2.86 23.35 7.95
CA ILE A 356 -3.72 24.11 8.85
C ILE A 356 -4.68 23.12 9.49
N ASP A 357 -4.45 22.83 10.77
CA ASP A 357 -5.33 21.98 11.57
C ASP A 357 -6.53 22.80 12.07
N LEU A 358 -7.74 22.40 11.65
CA LEU A 358 -9.00 23.04 12.04
C LEU A 358 -9.77 22.29 13.13
N SER A 359 -9.16 21.29 13.78
CA SER A 359 -9.83 20.46 14.81
C SER A 359 -10.44 21.22 15.99
N GLN A 360 -10.00 22.46 16.25
CA GLN A 360 -10.51 23.32 17.34
C GLN A 360 -11.28 24.56 16.83
N CYS A 361 -11.65 24.59 15.54
CA CYS A 361 -12.35 25.74 14.93
C CYS A 361 -13.84 25.46 14.79
N ASN A 362 -14.68 26.44 15.14
CA ASN A 362 -16.14 26.29 15.15
C ASN A 362 -16.87 27.38 14.32
N ASP A 363 -16.18 28.47 13.95
CA ASP A 363 -16.77 29.64 13.29
C ASP A 363 -15.78 30.31 12.31
N ASN A 364 -16.25 31.29 11.52
CA ASN A 364 -15.40 32.00 10.56
C ASN A 364 -14.19 32.68 11.21
N HIS A 365 -14.37 33.29 12.38
CA HIS A 365 -13.34 34.07 13.04
C HIS A 365 -12.20 33.19 13.57
N SER A 366 -12.52 32.04 14.17
CA SER A 366 -11.54 31.05 14.62
C SER A 366 -10.72 30.47 13.47
N ILE A 367 -11.35 30.20 12.32
CA ILE A 367 -10.65 29.75 11.11
C ILE A 367 -9.65 30.81 10.62
N LEU A 368 -10.07 32.07 10.51
CA LEU A 368 -9.21 33.16 10.04
C LEU A 368 -8.01 33.38 10.97
N LYS A 369 -8.23 33.33 12.29
CA LYS A 369 -7.12 33.39 13.28
C LYS A 369 -6.15 32.23 13.13
N GLN A 370 -6.65 31.03 12.85
CA GLN A 370 -5.80 29.87 12.61
C GLN A 370 -4.95 30.07 11.35
N ILE A 371 -5.52 30.57 10.26
CA ILE A 371 -4.78 30.91 9.02
C ILE A 371 -3.68 31.94 9.32
N VAL A 372 -4.01 33.05 9.99
CA VAL A 372 -3.06 34.10 10.40
C VAL A 372 -1.89 33.53 11.20
N LYS A 373 -2.19 32.67 12.17
CA LYS A 373 -1.20 31.98 13.00
C LYS A 373 -0.28 31.07 12.17
N TYR A 374 -0.82 30.28 11.24
CA TYR A 374 0.02 29.42 10.39
C TYR A 374 0.83 30.23 9.37
N LEU A 375 0.31 31.34 8.86
CA LEU A 375 1.03 32.22 7.93
C LEU A 375 1.99 33.22 8.61
N ASN A 376 2.06 33.24 9.95
CA ASN A 376 2.84 34.22 10.74
C ASN A 376 2.50 35.68 10.36
N ILE A 377 1.21 35.96 10.13
CA ILE A 377 0.74 37.33 9.84
C ILE A 377 0.59 38.08 11.17
N THR A 378 1.20 39.26 11.26
CA THR A 378 0.98 40.18 12.40
C THR A 378 -0.41 40.78 12.33
N GLU A 379 -1.22 40.55 13.36
CA GLU A 379 -2.56 41.12 13.50
C GLU A 379 -2.47 42.65 13.68
N SER A 380 -3.20 43.40 12.85
CA SER A 380 -3.46 44.83 13.04
C SER A 380 -4.90 45.03 13.48
N THR A 381 -5.14 45.92 14.43
CA THR A 381 -6.51 46.26 14.88
C THR A 381 -7.26 47.16 13.90
N GLU A 382 -6.58 47.68 12.87
CA GLU A 382 -7.14 48.67 11.92
C GLU A 382 -7.68 48.02 10.64
N ILE A 383 -7.31 46.76 10.34
CA ILE A 383 -7.64 46.06 9.10
C ILE A 383 -8.35 44.74 9.44
N PRO A 384 -9.47 44.39 8.79
CA PRO A 384 -10.11 43.08 8.96
C PRO A 384 -9.13 41.91 8.68
N LEU A 385 -9.19 40.84 9.48
CA LEU A 385 -8.27 39.70 9.37
C LEU A 385 -8.20 39.10 7.96
N ILE A 386 -9.34 39.02 7.25
CA ILE A 386 -9.39 38.49 5.88
C ILE A 386 -8.61 39.37 4.89
N GLU A 387 -8.66 40.69 5.04
CA GLU A 387 -7.91 41.63 4.20
C GLU A 387 -6.41 41.56 4.50
N SER A 388 -6.02 41.39 5.77
CA SER A 388 -4.62 41.14 6.14
C SER A 388 -4.08 39.84 5.52
N ILE A 389 -4.91 38.79 5.44
CA ILE A 389 -4.56 37.55 4.74
C ILE A 389 -4.34 37.83 3.25
N PHE A 390 -5.26 38.52 2.57
CA PHE A 390 -5.12 38.84 1.15
C PHE A 390 -3.85 39.66 0.86
N GLN A 391 -3.59 40.72 1.63
CA GLN A 391 -2.37 41.52 1.46
C GLN A 391 -1.10 40.67 1.61
N SER A 392 -1.13 39.65 2.47
CA SER A 392 0.02 38.76 2.69
C SER A 392 0.21 37.72 1.58
N ILE A 393 -0.86 37.18 0.98
CA ILE A 393 -0.76 36.00 0.10
C ILE A 393 -1.27 36.18 -1.34
N ALA A 394 -1.86 37.32 -1.70
CA ALA A 394 -2.50 37.51 -3.01
C ALA A 394 -1.60 37.15 -4.21
N ASN A 395 -0.31 37.49 -4.14
CA ASN A 395 0.65 37.25 -5.22
C ASN A 395 1.61 36.07 -4.97
N LYS A 396 1.38 35.27 -3.93
CA LYS A 396 2.26 34.18 -3.52
C LYS A 396 1.84 32.83 -4.09
N GLU A 397 2.82 32.00 -4.41
CA GLU A 397 2.65 30.61 -4.86
C GLU A 397 2.68 29.66 -3.66
N LEU A 398 1.49 29.42 -3.10
CA LEU A 398 1.31 28.65 -1.86
C LEU A 398 0.54 27.36 -2.10
N PHE A 399 0.94 26.31 -1.37
CA PHE A 399 0.12 25.12 -1.20
C PHE A 399 -0.39 25.00 0.24
N MET A 400 -1.70 24.97 0.43
CA MET A 400 -2.34 24.95 1.74
C MET A 400 -3.21 23.71 1.89
N VAL A 401 -2.99 22.95 2.97
CA VAL A 401 -3.88 21.84 3.38
C VAL A 401 -4.70 22.30 4.58
N PHE A 402 -6.03 22.24 4.47
CA PHE A 402 -6.95 22.42 5.60
C PHE A 402 -7.44 21.05 6.06
N ASP A 403 -7.05 20.67 7.28
CA ASP A 403 -7.39 19.37 7.85
C ASP A 403 -8.62 19.46 8.76
N ASN A 404 -9.42 18.39 8.80
CA ASN A 404 -10.58 18.24 9.68
C ASN A 404 -11.74 19.21 9.39
N CYS A 405 -12.01 19.45 8.09
CA CYS A 405 -13.04 20.39 7.64
C CYS A 405 -14.49 19.90 7.90
N GLU A 406 -14.70 18.62 8.23
CA GLU A 406 -16.03 18.03 8.34
C GLU A 406 -16.93 18.66 9.42
N GLN A 407 -16.38 19.38 10.40
CA GLN A 407 -17.16 20.03 11.47
C GLN A 407 -17.67 21.43 11.08
N ILE A 408 -17.10 22.04 10.04
CA ILE A 408 -17.27 23.47 9.72
C ILE A 408 -17.37 23.69 8.21
N ILE A 409 -18.04 22.76 7.51
CA ILE A 409 -18.15 22.74 6.04
C ILE A 409 -18.60 24.09 5.48
N VAL A 410 -19.69 24.66 6.00
CA VAL A 410 -20.23 25.94 5.49
C VAL A 410 -19.27 27.12 5.75
N PRO A 411 -18.78 27.34 6.99
CA PRO A 411 -17.75 28.34 7.27
C PRO A 411 -16.49 28.23 6.38
N ILE A 412 -15.90 27.04 6.27
CA ILE A 412 -14.65 26.87 5.54
C ILE A 412 -14.85 26.99 4.02
N ALA A 413 -15.98 26.51 3.49
CA ALA A 413 -16.31 26.66 2.07
C ALA A 413 -16.37 28.13 1.65
N ASN A 414 -17.01 28.98 2.46
CA ASN A 414 -17.08 30.43 2.21
C ASN A 414 -15.69 31.09 2.23
N ILE A 415 -14.85 30.73 3.21
CA ILE A 415 -13.47 31.26 3.31
C ILE A 415 -12.63 30.80 2.13
N ILE A 416 -12.66 29.51 1.78
CA ILE A 416 -11.93 28.96 0.63
C ILE A 416 -12.38 29.62 -0.67
N ASN A 417 -13.69 29.81 -0.89
CA ASN A 417 -14.19 30.50 -2.07
C ASN A 417 -13.62 31.92 -2.16
N THR A 418 -13.66 32.66 -1.05
CA THR A 418 -13.12 34.04 -1.00
C THR A 418 -11.60 34.08 -1.22
N LEU A 419 -10.84 33.11 -0.70
CA LEU A 419 -9.40 32.98 -0.93
C LEU A 419 -9.08 32.67 -2.39
N LEU A 420 -9.82 31.76 -3.01
CA LEU A 420 -9.61 31.38 -4.41
C LEU A 420 -9.96 32.51 -5.38
N ASP A 421 -10.95 33.34 -5.05
CA ASP A 421 -11.31 34.52 -5.86
C ASP A 421 -10.23 35.61 -5.83
N ASN A 422 -9.57 35.82 -4.68
CA ASN A 422 -8.63 36.93 -4.48
C ASN A 422 -7.14 36.55 -4.60
N CYS A 423 -6.80 35.26 -4.61
CA CYS A 423 -5.40 34.79 -4.59
C CYS A 423 -5.15 33.76 -5.71
N PRO A 424 -4.90 34.19 -6.96
CA PRO A 424 -4.92 33.32 -8.15
C PRO A 424 -3.89 32.18 -8.13
N LYS A 425 -2.80 32.33 -7.37
CA LYS A 425 -1.66 31.41 -7.36
C LYS A 425 -1.66 30.38 -6.23
N ILE A 426 -2.67 30.39 -5.36
CA ILE A 426 -2.76 29.40 -4.28
C ILE A 426 -3.41 28.11 -4.78
N LYS A 427 -2.95 26.99 -4.22
CA LYS A 427 -3.55 25.67 -4.36
C LYS A 427 -4.00 25.20 -2.98
N ILE A 428 -5.19 24.61 -2.91
CA ILE A 428 -5.82 24.20 -1.67
C ILE A 428 -6.18 22.72 -1.71
N PHE A 429 -5.74 22.00 -0.69
CA PHE A 429 -6.26 20.69 -0.33
C PHE A 429 -7.13 20.81 0.91
N THR A 430 -8.21 20.05 0.95
CA THR A 430 -8.95 19.84 2.20
C THR A 430 -9.00 18.36 2.54
N THR A 431 -8.94 18.04 3.83
CA THR A 431 -9.35 16.73 4.31
C THR A 431 -10.70 16.90 4.99
N THR A 432 -11.64 16.10 4.53
CA THR A 432 -13.02 16.17 4.99
C THR A 432 -13.67 14.80 4.84
N ARG A 433 -14.83 14.61 5.44
CA ARG A 433 -15.65 13.41 5.24
C ARG A 433 -16.65 13.60 4.11
N LYS A 434 -17.20 14.81 3.99
CA LYS A 434 -18.14 15.21 2.94
C LYS A 434 -17.53 16.31 2.06
N PRO A 435 -17.89 16.39 0.77
CA PRO A 435 -17.51 17.52 -0.09
C PRO A 435 -17.97 18.86 0.50
N LEU A 436 -17.25 19.92 0.16
CA LEU A 436 -17.59 21.31 0.50
C LEU A 436 -18.73 21.87 -0.35
N LYS A 437 -19.07 21.20 -1.46
CA LYS A 437 -20.11 21.57 -2.43
C LYS A 437 -19.80 22.91 -3.12
N LEU A 438 -18.52 23.18 -3.38
CA LEU A 438 -18.08 24.33 -4.18
C LEU A 438 -18.02 23.95 -5.68
N PRO A 439 -18.36 24.86 -6.61
CA PRO A 439 -18.45 24.55 -8.04
C PRO A 439 -17.11 24.16 -8.68
N TYR A 440 -15.98 24.55 -8.09
CA TYR A 440 -14.62 24.27 -8.57
C TYR A 440 -13.91 23.19 -7.74
N GLU A 441 -14.66 22.46 -6.90
CA GLU A 441 -14.14 21.42 -6.03
C GLU A 441 -13.93 20.10 -6.80
N THR A 442 -12.70 19.61 -6.80
CA THR A 442 -12.39 18.28 -7.32
C THR A 442 -12.29 17.29 -6.16
N ILE A 443 -13.14 16.26 -6.17
CA ILE A 443 -13.23 15.29 -5.07
C ILE A 443 -12.29 14.10 -5.36
N TYR A 444 -11.39 13.82 -4.41
CA TYR A 444 -10.62 12.58 -4.40
C TYR A 444 -11.10 11.67 -3.26
N ASN A 445 -11.83 10.61 -3.61
CA ASN A 445 -12.37 9.67 -2.62
C ASN A 445 -11.31 8.65 -2.20
N LEU A 446 -10.78 8.80 -0.99
CA LEU A 446 -9.76 7.91 -0.44
C LEU A 446 -10.38 6.63 0.12
N GLY A 447 -10.28 5.55 -0.64
CA GLY A 447 -10.70 4.21 -0.22
C GLY A 447 -9.73 3.52 0.75
N PRO A 448 -10.10 2.35 1.30
CA PRO A 448 -9.21 1.52 2.10
C PRO A 448 -7.99 1.01 1.33
N MET A 449 -6.96 0.54 2.06
CA MET A 449 -5.78 -0.07 1.43
C MET A 449 -6.16 -1.40 0.77
N ASN A 450 -5.49 -1.72 -0.34
CA ASN A 450 -5.63 -3.02 -0.97
C ASN A 450 -5.13 -4.16 -0.05
N TYR A 451 -5.74 -5.33 -0.15
CA TYR A 451 -5.39 -6.52 0.62
C TYR A 451 -5.46 -7.80 -0.23
N PRO A 452 -4.72 -8.86 0.13
CA PRO A 452 -4.65 -10.08 -0.68
C PRO A 452 -5.97 -10.85 -0.67
N SER A 453 -6.27 -11.54 -1.79
CA SER A 453 -7.28 -12.60 -1.84
C SER A 453 -6.69 -13.92 -1.30
N GLU A 454 -7.54 -14.89 -0.91
CA GLU A 454 -7.11 -16.16 -0.30
C GLU A 454 -6.23 -17.03 -1.21
N THR A 455 -6.21 -16.76 -2.52
CA THR A 455 -5.47 -17.52 -3.54
C THR A 455 -4.12 -16.89 -3.92
N GLU A 456 -3.77 -15.73 -3.38
CA GLU A 456 -2.54 -15.00 -3.70
C GLU A 456 -1.31 -15.63 -3.06
N LYS A 457 -0.31 -16.00 -3.88
CA LYS A 457 0.96 -16.59 -3.41
C LYS A 457 1.89 -15.56 -2.75
N THR A 458 1.75 -14.27 -3.05
CA THR A 458 2.70 -13.22 -2.62
C THR A 458 1.99 -12.03 -1.96
N ILE A 459 1.79 -12.10 -0.65
CA ILE A 459 1.00 -11.10 0.09
C ILE A 459 1.72 -9.76 0.34
N LEU A 460 3.05 -9.70 0.21
CA LEU A 460 3.86 -8.51 0.54
C LEU A 460 3.65 -7.34 -0.42
N ASN A 461 3.04 -7.57 -1.58
CA ASN A 461 2.77 -6.52 -2.57
C ASN A 461 1.63 -5.60 -2.14
N PHE A 462 0.78 -6.03 -1.21
CA PHE A 462 -0.40 -5.30 -0.75
C PHE A 462 -0.06 -4.30 0.36
N ASP A 463 -0.58 -3.09 0.28
CA ASP A 463 -0.24 -1.99 1.17
C ASP A 463 -0.72 -2.22 2.60
N SER A 464 -1.87 -2.88 2.77
CA SER A 464 -2.37 -3.32 4.08
C SER A 464 -1.38 -4.26 4.79
N VAL A 465 -0.78 -5.19 4.06
CA VAL A 465 0.20 -6.15 4.58
C VAL A 465 1.52 -5.46 4.90
N LYS A 466 1.99 -4.56 4.03
CA LYS A 466 3.19 -3.74 4.31
C LYS A 466 3.01 -2.91 5.58
N LEU A 467 1.83 -2.31 5.75
CA LEU A 467 1.50 -1.52 6.94
C LEU A 467 1.47 -2.40 8.19
N PHE A 468 0.81 -3.57 8.13
CA PHE A 468 0.81 -4.52 9.24
C PHE A 468 2.24 -4.91 9.63
N TYR A 469 3.07 -5.27 8.64
CA TYR A 469 4.45 -5.67 8.85
C TYR A 469 5.29 -4.56 9.51
N ASP A 470 5.26 -3.35 8.96
CA ASP A 470 5.99 -2.20 9.50
C ASP A 470 5.62 -1.95 10.97
N ARG A 471 4.33 -2.03 11.29
CA ARG A 471 3.83 -1.73 12.64
C ARG A 471 4.06 -2.86 13.61
N ALA A 472 3.93 -4.10 13.19
CA ALA A 472 4.29 -5.26 13.98
C ALA A 472 5.80 -5.26 14.29
N LYS A 473 6.65 -5.00 13.30
CA LYS A 473 8.11 -4.90 13.47
C LYS A 473 8.52 -3.77 14.41
N SER A 474 7.81 -2.63 14.37
CA SER A 474 8.04 -1.52 15.30
C SER A 474 7.74 -1.86 16.77
N LYS A 475 6.95 -2.90 17.02
CA LYS A 475 6.58 -3.37 18.37
C LYS A 475 7.38 -4.59 18.80
N LEU A 476 7.71 -5.46 17.86
CA LEU A 476 8.51 -6.66 18.06
C LEU A 476 9.56 -6.75 16.95
N ASN A 477 10.79 -6.31 17.23
CA ASN A 477 11.87 -6.23 16.25
C ASN A 477 12.18 -7.56 15.54
N SER A 478 11.93 -8.70 16.22
CA SER A 478 12.12 -10.05 15.69
C SER A 478 11.00 -10.53 14.77
N PHE A 479 9.92 -9.76 14.61
CA PHE A 479 8.78 -10.17 13.78
C PHE A 479 9.14 -10.25 12.30
N THR A 480 8.85 -11.40 11.69
CA THR A 480 9.00 -11.67 10.26
C THR A 480 7.74 -12.31 9.69
N ILE A 481 7.47 -12.07 8.41
CA ILE A 481 6.43 -12.78 7.66
C ILE A 481 7.04 -14.05 7.11
N ASN A 482 6.37 -15.19 7.35
CA ASN A 482 6.77 -16.51 6.90
C ASN A 482 5.56 -17.28 6.35
N GLU A 483 5.77 -18.49 5.82
CA GLU A 483 4.70 -19.28 5.24
C GLU A 483 3.59 -19.61 6.25
N SER A 484 3.94 -19.85 7.52
CA SER A 484 2.97 -20.22 8.54
C SER A 484 2.07 -19.07 9.01
N ASN A 485 2.54 -17.82 8.98
CA ASN A 485 1.75 -16.66 9.40
C ASN A 485 1.11 -15.87 8.24
N SER A 486 1.60 -16.02 7.01
CA SER A 486 1.16 -15.26 5.84
C SER A 486 -0.35 -15.31 5.61
N LYS A 487 -0.96 -16.50 5.66
CA LYS A 487 -2.41 -16.70 5.48
C LYS A 487 -3.24 -15.96 6.54
N PHE A 488 -2.78 -15.98 7.79
CA PHE A 488 -3.45 -15.26 8.88
C PHE A 488 -3.32 -13.74 8.73
N ILE A 489 -2.16 -13.22 8.29
CA ILE A 489 -2.00 -11.78 8.03
C ILE A 489 -2.93 -11.32 6.90
N ALA A 490 -3.02 -12.08 5.82
CA ALA A 490 -3.94 -11.80 4.73
C ALA A 490 -5.40 -11.79 5.22
N SER A 491 -5.79 -12.79 6.01
CA SER A 491 -7.10 -12.87 6.65
C SER A 491 -7.38 -11.68 7.58
N ILE A 492 -6.43 -11.28 8.42
CA ILE A 492 -6.55 -10.08 9.28
C ILE A 492 -6.76 -8.83 8.42
N CYS A 493 -5.93 -8.60 7.41
CA CYS A 493 -6.04 -7.42 6.54
C CYS A 493 -7.40 -7.38 5.81
N LYS A 494 -7.91 -8.54 5.39
CA LYS A 494 -9.24 -8.73 4.81
C LYS A 494 -10.36 -8.43 5.82
N LYS A 495 -10.30 -8.99 7.03
CA LYS A 495 -11.29 -8.76 8.10
C LYS A 495 -11.35 -7.29 8.55
N LEU A 496 -10.21 -6.60 8.52
CA LEU A 496 -10.10 -5.18 8.84
C LEU A 496 -10.38 -4.26 7.63
N ASP A 497 -10.78 -4.84 6.49
CA ASP A 497 -11.13 -4.15 5.25
C ASP A 497 -10.04 -3.20 4.73
N GLY A 498 -8.77 -3.46 5.02
CA GLY A 498 -7.69 -2.57 4.61
C GLY A 498 -7.69 -1.20 5.31
N ILE A 499 -8.46 -1.02 6.39
CA ILE A 499 -8.53 0.26 7.12
C ILE A 499 -7.21 0.46 7.88
N PRO A 500 -6.40 1.47 7.54
CA PRO A 500 -5.06 1.63 8.11
C PRO A 500 -5.05 1.71 9.63
N LEU A 501 -5.95 2.50 10.23
CA LEU A 501 -6.02 2.62 11.68
C LEU A 501 -6.34 1.27 12.36
N ALA A 502 -7.25 0.48 11.79
CA ALA A 502 -7.61 -0.82 12.34
C ALA A 502 -6.42 -1.80 12.24
N ILE A 503 -5.70 -1.79 11.11
CA ILE A 503 -4.48 -2.58 10.89
C ILE A 503 -3.39 -2.19 11.90
N GLU A 504 -3.17 -0.90 12.10
CA GLU A 504 -2.19 -0.41 13.09
C GLU A 504 -2.52 -0.90 14.51
N LEU A 505 -3.81 -0.91 14.87
CA LEU A 505 -4.27 -1.42 16.17
C LEU A 505 -4.06 -2.94 16.29
N ALA A 506 -4.40 -3.72 15.26
CA ALA A 506 -4.19 -5.17 15.27
C ALA A 506 -2.70 -5.54 15.33
N ALA A 507 -1.87 -4.90 14.51
CA ALA A 507 -0.42 -5.12 14.48
C ALA A 507 0.23 -4.83 15.85
N SER A 508 -0.32 -3.87 16.61
CA SER A 508 0.19 -3.56 17.94
C SER A 508 0.00 -4.68 18.97
N ARG A 509 -0.90 -5.64 18.71
CA ARG A 509 -1.20 -6.76 19.62
C ARG A 509 -0.22 -7.92 19.52
N ILE A 510 0.71 -7.88 18.56
CA ILE A 510 1.64 -8.99 18.32
C ILE A 510 2.62 -9.27 19.47
N VAL A 511 2.75 -8.32 20.38
CA VAL A 511 3.52 -8.48 21.62
C VAL A 511 2.82 -9.42 22.61
N ALA A 512 1.48 -9.48 22.55
CA ALA A 512 0.66 -10.23 23.50
C ALA A 512 0.00 -11.47 22.87
N LEU A 513 -0.18 -11.50 21.56
CA LEU A 513 -0.90 -12.56 20.84
C LEU A 513 -0.12 -12.96 19.58
N SER A 514 -0.18 -14.24 19.23
CA SER A 514 0.29 -14.71 17.92
C SER A 514 -0.66 -14.24 16.80
N VAL A 515 -0.20 -14.28 15.55
CA VAL A 515 -0.98 -13.80 14.39
C VAL A 515 -2.27 -14.63 14.21
N ASP A 516 -2.19 -15.95 14.37
CA ASP A 516 -3.34 -16.85 14.33
C ASP A 516 -4.36 -16.56 15.45
N GLN A 517 -3.89 -16.19 16.65
CA GLN A 517 -4.76 -15.79 17.76
C GLN A 517 -5.45 -14.45 17.50
N ILE A 518 -4.74 -13.49 16.91
CA ILE A 518 -5.33 -12.20 16.49
C ILE A 518 -6.41 -12.47 15.44
N ASP A 519 -6.12 -13.30 14.44
CA ASP A 519 -7.06 -13.65 13.38
C ASP A 519 -8.32 -14.37 13.91
N SER A 520 -8.13 -15.34 14.80
CA SER A 520 -9.22 -16.11 15.43
C SER A 520 -10.10 -15.22 16.30
N LYS A 521 -9.50 -14.33 17.11
CA LYS A 521 -10.26 -13.40 17.96
C LYS A 521 -11.01 -12.35 17.15
N LEU A 522 -10.47 -11.91 16.01
CA LEU A 522 -11.21 -11.07 15.06
C LEU A 522 -12.37 -11.81 14.39
N ALA A 523 -12.30 -13.14 14.25
CA ALA A 523 -13.40 -13.94 13.72
C ALA A 523 -14.58 -14.07 14.69
N GLU A 524 -14.30 -14.11 16.00
CA GLU A 524 -15.32 -14.39 17.00
C GLU A 524 -16.11 -13.13 17.40
N LYS A 525 -15.43 -11.99 17.65
CA LYS A 525 -16.00 -10.66 17.97
C LYS A 525 -14.88 -9.62 17.77
N PHE A 526 -15.08 -8.52 17.03
CA PHE A 526 -14.12 -7.38 17.02
C PHE A 526 -13.84 -6.74 18.40
N LYS A 527 -14.41 -7.29 19.48
CA LYS A 527 -14.03 -7.00 20.85
C LYS A 527 -12.53 -7.11 21.16
N LEU A 528 -11.73 -7.77 20.31
CA LEU A 528 -10.26 -7.74 20.43
C LEU A 528 -9.71 -6.30 20.40
N LEU A 529 -10.35 -5.40 19.65
CA LEU A 529 -9.98 -3.98 19.64
C LEU A 529 -10.47 -3.23 20.88
N SER A 530 -11.33 -3.83 21.72
CA SER A 530 -11.98 -3.18 22.87
C SER A 530 -11.63 -3.77 24.26
N ASP A 531 -11.25 -5.05 24.42
CA ASP A 531 -11.12 -5.67 25.77
C ASP A 531 -9.68 -5.98 26.25
N SER A 532 -9.31 -5.32 27.37
CA SER A 532 -8.33 -5.66 28.44
C SER A 532 -6.81 -5.66 28.14
N SER A 533 -5.86 -5.24 29.00
CA SER A 533 -5.82 -4.78 30.41
C SER A 533 -4.55 -3.94 30.70
N ILE A 534 -4.68 -2.95 31.60
CA ILE A 534 -3.65 -2.13 32.31
C ILE A 534 -2.90 -1.06 31.46
N ASN A 535 -3.28 0.21 31.68
CA ASN A 535 -2.55 1.46 31.36
C ASN A 535 -2.56 2.08 29.94
N THR A 536 -3.66 2.11 29.18
CA THR A 536 -3.77 3.05 28.03
C THR A 536 -5.19 3.57 27.74
N ASN A 537 -5.68 4.46 28.60
CA ASN A 537 -7.03 5.06 28.53
C ASN A 537 -7.17 6.26 27.54
N TYR A 538 -6.40 6.30 26.45
CA TYR A 538 -6.49 7.39 25.44
C TYR A 538 -6.71 6.91 24.00
N ARG A 539 -6.39 5.65 23.67
CA ARG A 539 -6.49 5.11 22.30
C ARG A 539 -7.72 4.23 22.06
N GLN A 540 -8.26 3.61 23.13
CA GLN A 540 -9.55 2.90 23.09
C GLN A 540 -10.71 3.81 22.66
N GLN A 541 -10.59 5.09 23.01
CA GLN A 541 -11.47 6.15 22.56
C GLN A 541 -11.33 6.43 21.05
N SER A 542 -10.18 6.25 20.40
CA SER A 542 -10.02 6.83 19.05
C SER A 542 -10.87 6.16 17.97
N LEU A 543 -10.90 4.83 17.82
CA LEU A 543 -11.69 4.19 16.75
C LEU A 543 -13.19 4.17 17.07
N ARG A 544 -13.56 3.75 18.29
CA ARG A 544 -14.98 3.72 18.70
C ARG A 544 -15.55 5.14 18.83
N ASN A 545 -14.84 6.11 19.41
CA ASN A 545 -15.31 7.51 19.38
C ASN A 545 -15.28 8.07 17.96
N THR A 546 -14.35 7.66 17.09
CA THR A 546 -14.40 8.07 15.68
C THR A 546 -15.69 7.56 15.04
N ILE A 547 -16.08 6.29 15.27
CA ILE A 547 -17.33 5.72 14.75
C ILE A 547 -18.56 6.37 15.43
N ASP A 548 -18.61 6.47 16.76
CA ASP A 548 -19.69 7.12 17.52
C ASP A 548 -19.89 8.56 17.03
N TRP A 549 -18.80 9.31 16.83
CA TRP A 549 -18.84 10.67 16.31
C TRP A 549 -19.29 10.73 14.86
N SER A 550 -18.75 9.87 13.97
CA SER A 550 -19.22 9.74 12.58
C SER A 550 -20.72 9.46 12.53
N TYR A 551 -21.17 8.55 13.39
CA TYR A 551 -22.54 8.06 13.42
C TYR A 551 -23.50 9.14 13.97
N GLY A 552 -23.01 9.95 14.91
CA GLY A 552 -23.71 11.12 15.43
C GLY A 552 -23.98 12.23 14.39
N LEU A 553 -23.27 12.24 13.26
CA LEU A 553 -23.50 13.20 12.17
C LEU A 553 -24.57 12.76 11.18
N LEU A 554 -24.95 11.48 11.17
CA LEU A 554 -26.02 10.97 10.33
C LEU A 554 -27.38 11.44 10.87
N GLY A 555 -28.33 11.74 9.98
CA GLY A 555 -29.72 11.95 10.36
C GLY A 555 -30.37 10.64 10.83
N TYR A 556 -31.62 10.74 11.32
CA TYR A 556 -32.31 9.59 11.90
C TYR A 556 -32.56 8.48 10.87
N LYS A 557 -33.03 8.82 9.67
CA LYS A 557 -33.36 7.85 8.62
C LYS A 557 -32.10 7.15 8.09
N GLU A 558 -30.99 7.87 7.92
CA GLU A 558 -29.70 7.33 7.50
C GLU A 558 -29.13 6.37 8.55
N ARG A 559 -29.26 6.71 9.84
CA ARG A 559 -28.86 5.83 10.95
C ARG A 559 -29.65 4.53 10.96
N MET A 560 -30.97 4.60 10.77
CA MET A 560 -31.83 3.42 10.72
C MET A 560 -31.49 2.55 9.52
N LEU A 561 -31.34 3.15 8.34
CA LEU A 561 -30.92 2.44 7.14
C LEU A 561 -29.58 1.72 7.34
N LEU A 562 -28.56 2.43 7.85
CA LEU A 562 -27.25 1.84 8.12
C LEU A 562 -27.32 0.66 9.11
N GLN A 563 -28.14 0.78 10.16
CA GLN A 563 -28.41 -0.32 11.10
C GLN A 563 -29.05 -1.52 10.41
N ARG A 564 -30.05 -1.32 9.54
CA ARG A 564 -30.71 -2.43 8.84
C ARG A 564 -29.79 -3.11 7.84
N MET A 565 -29.04 -2.32 7.08
CA MET A 565 -28.05 -2.82 6.12
C MET A 565 -26.89 -3.60 6.78
N SER A 566 -26.73 -3.48 8.09
CA SER A 566 -25.69 -4.19 8.82
C SER A 566 -25.89 -5.72 8.87
N VAL A 567 -27.10 -6.23 8.55
CA VAL A 567 -27.38 -7.68 8.48
C VAL A 567 -26.78 -8.35 7.24
N PHE A 568 -26.42 -7.58 6.21
CA PHE A 568 -25.79 -8.13 5.01
C PHE A 568 -24.36 -8.59 5.26
N SER A 569 -23.94 -9.62 4.53
CA SER A 569 -22.57 -10.12 4.48
C SER A 569 -21.97 -9.87 3.10
N GLY A 570 -20.75 -9.33 3.06
CA GLY A 570 -20.11 -8.95 1.80
C GLY A 570 -20.77 -7.74 1.13
N SER A 571 -20.89 -7.77 -0.20
CA SER A 571 -21.55 -6.73 -0.98
C SER A 571 -22.97 -7.13 -1.38
N TYR A 572 -23.84 -6.16 -1.65
CA TYR A 572 -25.26 -6.40 -1.95
C TYR A 572 -25.78 -5.41 -2.99
N SER A 573 -26.82 -5.82 -3.72
CA SER A 573 -27.49 -5.00 -4.74
C SER A 573 -28.45 -3.97 -4.13
N LEU A 574 -28.90 -3.02 -4.96
CA LEU A 574 -29.97 -2.10 -4.59
C LEU A 574 -31.27 -2.85 -4.27
N ASP A 575 -31.67 -3.80 -5.13
CA ASP A 575 -32.87 -4.62 -4.95
C ASP A 575 -32.88 -5.32 -3.58
N ALA A 576 -31.73 -5.82 -3.12
CA ALA A 576 -31.61 -6.45 -1.82
C ALA A 576 -31.83 -5.44 -0.67
N ILE A 577 -31.26 -4.24 -0.79
CA ILE A 577 -31.43 -3.16 0.20
C ILE A 577 -32.91 -2.77 0.27
N GLU A 578 -33.56 -2.54 -0.87
CA GLU A 578 -34.96 -2.17 -0.95
C GLU A 578 -35.85 -3.25 -0.34
N ASN A 579 -35.62 -4.53 -0.60
CA ASN A 579 -36.50 -5.58 -0.06
C ASN A 579 -36.28 -5.86 1.43
N ILE A 580 -35.07 -5.62 1.97
CA ILE A 580 -34.71 -6.00 3.35
C ILE A 580 -34.77 -4.80 4.32
N CYS A 581 -34.39 -3.61 3.86
CA CYS A 581 -34.19 -2.42 4.71
C CYS A 581 -35.32 -1.39 4.61
N HIS A 582 -36.25 -1.56 3.67
CA HIS A 582 -37.39 -0.67 3.47
C HIS A 582 -38.36 -0.67 4.65
N GLU A 583 -38.94 0.49 4.89
CA GLU A 583 -40.10 0.72 5.76
C GLU A 583 -41.28 1.18 4.91
N ASP A 584 -42.50 0.88 5.33
CA ASP A 584 -43.73 1.11 4.55
C ASP A 584 -43.91 2.56 4.04
N ASP A 585 -43.23 3.54 4.65
CA ASP A 585 -43.29 4.98 4.30
C ASP A 585 -42.08 5.51 3.49
N THR A 586 -41.11 4.69 3.08
CA THR A 586 -39.91 5.15 2.34
C THR A 586 -40.05 4.88 0.85
N ASP A 587 -40.14 5.90 0.00
CA ASP A 587 -40.19 5.66 -1.46
C ASP A 587 -38.80 5.36 -2.07
N ALA A 588 -38.77 4.84 -3.31
CA ALA A 588 -37.53 4.44 -3.98
C ALA A 588 -36.56 5.61 -4.21
N THR A 589 -37.08 6.82 -4.40
CA THR A 589 -36.27 8.04 -4.54
C THR A 589 -35.61 8.41 -3.22
N GLU A 590 -36.35 8.37 -2.12
CA GLU A 590 -35.82 8.60 -0.77
C GLU A 590 -34.76 7.55 -0.41
N MET A 591 -34.94 6.28 -0.79
CA MET A 591 -33.94 5.23 -0.59
C MET A 591 -32.61 5.57 -1.28
N LEU A 592 -32.65 6.05 -2.52
CA LEU A 592 -31.47 6.46 -3.26
C LEU A 592 -30.79 7.68 -2.63
N ASP A 593 -31.56 8.64 -2.12
CA ASP A 593 -31.04 9.81 -1.41
C ASP A 593 -30.32 9.41 -0.11
N LEU A 594 -30.93 8.52 0.69
CA LEU A 594 -30.32 7.99 1.91
C LEU A 594 -29.03 7.19 1.62
N LEU A 595 -29.02 6.37 0.55
CA LEU A 595 -27.80 5.66 0.13
C LEU A 595 -26.72 6.62 -0.35
N SER A 596 -27.11 7.67 -1.07
CA SER A 596 -26.19 8.72 -1.53
C SER A 596 -25.57 9.44 -0.35
N GLU A 597 -26.35 9.81 0.66
CA GLU A 597 -25.84 10.37 1.91
C GLU A 597 -24.91 9.39 2.64
N LEU A 598 -25.26 8.11 2.78
CA LEU A 598 -24.36 7.14 3.43
C LEU A 598 -23.04 6.92 2.66
N ILE A 599 -23.05 7.04 1.33
CA ILE A 599 -21.85 7.01 0.48
C ILE A 599 -21.03 8.30 0.66
N GLU A 600 -21.68 9.47 0.63
CA GLU A 600 -21.02 10.77 0.87
C GLU A 600 -20.37 10.82 2.26
N ASN A 601 -21.01 10.23 3.26
CA ASN A 601 -20.45 10.10 4.61
C ASN A 601 -19.41 8.96 4.74
N SER A 602 -19.12 8.25 3.66
CA SER A 602 -18.17 7.11 3.61
C SER A 602 -18.51 5.95 4.56
N PHE A 603 -19.79 5.78 4.92
CA PHE A 603 -20.26 4.60 5.67
C PHE A 603 -20.47 3.38 4.75
N ILE A 604 -20.73 3.65 3.47
CA ILE A 604 -20.97 2.66 2.43
C ILE A 604 -20.01 2.92 1.26
N ILE A 605 -19.45 1.85 0.72
CA ILE A 605 -18.67 1.85 -0.51
C ILE A 605 -19.57 1.37 -1.65
N LYS A 606 -19.68 2.18 -2.70
CA LYS A 606 -20.26 1.78 -3.98
C LYS A 606 -19.19 1.15 -4.86
N LYS A 607 -19.34 -0.13 -5.19
CA LYS A 607 -18.55 -0.84 -6.20
C LYS A 607 -19.30 -0.77 -7.52
N THR A 608 -18.72 -0.08 -8.51
CA THR A 608 -19.22 -0.05 -9.88
C THR A 608 -18.14 -0.54 -10.83
N THR A 609 -18.44 -1.60 -11.57
CA THR A 609 -17.68 -2.00 -12.76
C THR A 609 -18.45 -1.50 -13.99
N PHE A 610 -17.75 -1.02 -15.01
CA PHE A 610 -18.41 -0.55 -16.25
C PHE A 610 -19.35 -1.63 -16.82
N GLY A 611 -20.62 -1.29 -17.02
CA GLY A 611 -21.63 -2.21 -17.56
C GLY A 611 -22.19 -3.25 -16.58
N SER A 612 -21.84 -3.18 -15.28
CA SER A 612 -22.40 -4.07 -14.24
C SER A 612 -23.34 -3.31 -13.28
N GLU A 613 -24.26 -4.05 -12.68
CA GLU A 613 -25.11 -3.59 -11.56
C GLU A 613 -24.27 -2.93 -10.45
N ALA A 614 -24.76 -1.81 -9.90
CA ALA A 614 -24.13 -1.14 -8.77
C ALA A 614 -24.28 -1.96 -7.49
N ARG A 615 -23.17 -2.21 -6.78
CA ARG A 615 -23.18 -2.95 -5.52
C ARG A 615 -22.66 -2.09 -4.38
N TYR A 616 -23.22 -2.31 -3.21
CA TYR A 616 -22.94 -1.55 -2.00
C TYR A 616 -22.29 -2.47 -0.97
N ARG A 617 -21.45 -1.90 -0.11
CA ARG A 617 -20.81 -2.62 0.99
C ARG A 617 -20.59 -1.68 2.17
N ILE A 618 -20.93 -2.12 3.37
CA ILE A 618 -20.52 -1.46 4.61
C ILE A 618 -19.15 -2.02 5.02
N LEU A 619 -18.28 -1.14 5.51
CA LEU A 619 -16.99 -1.52 6.09
C LEU A 619 -17.20 -2.33 7.38
N GLU A 620 -16.49 -3.45 7.56
CA GLU A 620 -16.78 -4.40 8.65
C GLU A 620 -16.84 -3.75 10.05
N PRO A 621 -15.93 -2.83 10.46
CA PRO A 621 -16.02 -2.19 11.77
C PRO A 621 -17.26 -1.30 11.96
N ILE A 622 -17.77 -0.72 10.87
CA ILE A 622 -19.01 0.05 10.86
C ILE A 622 -20.20 -0.90 10.95
N LYS A 623 -20.15 -2.01 10.21
CA LYS A 623 -21.20 -3.01 10.17
C LYS A 623 -21.46 -3.58 11.56
N GLU A 624 -20.42 -3.97 12.29
CA GLU A 624 -20.60 -4.48 13.65
C GLU A 624 -21.14 -3.42 14.61
N TYR A 625 -20.64 -2.18 14.52
CA TYR A 625 -21.17 -1.09 15.31
C TYR A 625 -22.66 -0.83 14.98
N ALA A 626 -23.03 -0.85 13.70
CA ALA A 626 -24.40 -0.70 13.25
C ALA A 626 -25.29 -1.89 13.68
N LEU A 627 -24.76 -3.11 13.68
CA LEU A 627 -25.41 -4.31 14.25
C LEU A 627 -25.65 -4.15 15.75
N GLU A 628 -24.65 -3.67 16.52
CA GLU A 628 -24.82 -3.38 17.95
C GLU A 628 -25.94 -2.36 18.18
N LYS A 629 -26.01 -1.30 17.36
CA LYS A 629 -27.06 -0.28 17.45
C LYS A 629 -28.44 -0.76 17.01
N LEU A 630 -28.52 -1.76 16.13
CA LEU A 630 -29.78 -2.39 15.71
C LEU A 630 -30.45 -3.15 16.88
N GLY A 631 -29.66 -3.61 17.87
CA GLY A 631 -30.15 -4.10 19.15
C GLY A 631 -31.13 -5.28 19.03
N SER A 632 -32.32 -5.16 19.63
CA SER A 632 -33.33 -6.22 19.64
C SER A 632 -33.85 -6.61 18.25
N ASN A 633 -33.73 -5.71 17.27
CA ASN A 633 -34.30 -5.91 15.94
C ASN A 633 -33.39 -6.77 15.03
N ILE A 634 -32.19 -7.14 15.47
CA ILE A 634 -31.25 -7.97 14.70
C ILE A 634 -31.93 -9.25 14.19
N LYS A 635 -32.72 -9.92 15.03
CA LYS A 635 -33.38 -11.18 14.66
C LYS A 635 -34.43 -10.97 13.56
N GLU A 636 -35.18 -9.88 13.61
CA GLU A 636 -36.18 -9.52 12.60
C GLU A 636 -35.53 -9.28 11.24
N TYR A 637 -34.48 -8.44 11.17
CA TYR A 637 -33.83 -8.13 9.90
C TYR A 637 -33.02 -9.30 9.34
N LYS A 638 -32.42 -10.15 10.19
CA LYS A 638 -31.84 -11.43 9.74
C LYS A 638 -32.90 -12.38 9.18
N GLN A 639 -34.13 -12.36 9.70
CA GLN A 639 -35.24 -13.13 9.16
C GLN A 639 -35.71 -12.58 7.80
N LYS A 640 -35.85 -11.26 7.64
CA LYS A 640 -36.13 -10.62 6.35
C LYS A 640 -35.05 -10.94 5.31
N HIS A 641 -33.77 -10.83 5.71
CA HIS A 641 -32.61 -11.20 4.89
C HIS A 641 -32.67 -12.66 4.43
N MET A 642 -32.89 -13.60 5.35
CA MET A 642 -33.02 -15.02 5.04
C MET A 642 -34.17 -15.30 4.05
N LEU A 643 -35.35 -14.71 4.26
CA LEU A 643 -36.52 -14.87 3.37
C LEU A 643 -36.27 -14.26 1.98
N TYR A 644 -35.62 -13.10 1.91
CA TYR A 644 -35.22 -12.50 0.64
C TYR A 644 -34.29 -13.41 -0.14
N PHE A 645 -33.22 -13.91 0.47
CA PHE A 645 -32.26 -14.78 -0.23
C PHE A 645 -32.86 -16.14 -0.58
N GLN A 646 -33.85 -16.63 0.17
CA GLN A 646 -34.66 -17.78 -0.24
C GLN A 646 -35.45 -17.48 -1.52
N SER A 647 -36.16 -16.34 -1.57
CA SER A 647 -36.93 -15.92 -2.75
C SER A 647 -36.03 -15.68 -3.97
N TYR A 648 -34.89 -15.01 -3.76
CA TYR A 648 -33.85 -14.78 -4.77
C TYR A 648 -33.36 -16.10 -5.37
N MET A 649 -33.01 -17.09 -4.53
CA MET A 649 -32.57 -18.40 -4.99
C MET A 649 -33.67 -19.17 -5.73
N ASN A 650 -34.93 -19.07 -5.28
CA ASN A 650 -36.07 -19.67 -5.99
C ASN A 650 -36.29 -19.02 -7.37
N GLY A 651 -36.10 -17.70 -7.50
CA GLY A 651 -36.15 -16.99 -8.78
C GLY A 651 -35.10 -17.47 -9.79
N LEU A 652 -33.93 -17.90 -9.29
CA LEU A 652 -32.86 -18.45 -10.12
C LEU A 652 -33.05 -19.93 -10.48
N GLU A 653 -33.98 -20.66 -9.86
CA GLU A 653 -34.12 -22.12 -10.04
C GLU A 653 -34.35 -22.53 -11.51
N LYS A 654 -35.19 -21.80 -12.25
CA LYS A 654 -35.42 -22.11 -13.67
C LYS A 654 -34.19 -21.84 -14.54
N ILE A 655 -33.45 -20.76 -14.23
CA ILE A 655 -32.26 -20.35 -14.98
C ILE A 655 -31.12 -21.32 -14.72
N THR A 656 -30.91 -21.74 -13.45
CA THR A 656 -29.89 -22.75 -13.09
C THR A 656 -30.07 -24.07 -13.83
N LYS A 657 -31.31 -24.47 -14.11
CA LYS A 657 -31.63 -25.70 -14.85
C LYS A 657 -31.55 -25.53 -16.39
N SER A 658 -31.28 -24.36 -16.93
CA SER A 658 -31.37 -24.09 -18.38
C SER A 658 -30.01 -24.01 -19.08
N LYS A 659 -29.97 -23.55 -20.33
CA LYS A 659 -28.73 -23.17 -21.03
C LYS A 659 -28.03 -21.93 -20.45
N GLU A 660 -28.71 -21.18 -19.59
CA GLU A 660 -28.24 -19.94 -18.95
C GLU A 660 -27.68 -20.18 -17.54
N THR A 661 -27.35 -21.42 -17.17
CA THR A 661 -26.80 -21.78 -15.84
C THR A 661 -25.61 -20.90 -15.44
N ILE A 662 -24.77 -20.46 -16.39
CA ILE A 662 -23.63 -19.57 -16.12
C ILE A 662 -24.09 -18.25 -15.52
N ILE A 663 -25.17 -17.65 -16.05
CA ILE A 663 -25.72 -16.39 -15.57
C ILE A 663 -26.18 -16.54 -14.11
N ALA A 664 -26.87 -17.65 -13.81
CA ALA A 664 -27.28 -17.96 -12.44
C ALA A 664 -26.07 -18.21 -11.51
N CYS A 665 -25.03 -18.89 -11.98
CA CYS A 665 -23.81 -19.08 -11.19
C CYS A 665 -23.10 -17.76 -10.90
N GLN A 666 -23.02 -16.84 -11.87
CA GLN A 666 -22.46 -15.50 -11.67
C GLN A 666 -23.32 -14.66 -10.71
N ALA A 667 -24.64 -14.81 -10.76
CA ALA A 667 -25.56 -14.16 -9.84
C ALA A 667 -25.40 -14.68 -8.40
N ILE A 668 -25.26 -16.00 -8.22
CA ILE A 668 -24.97 -16.63 -6.92
C ILE A 668 -23.59 -16.20 -6.39
N GLU A 669 -22.57 -16.13 -7.26
CA GLU A 669 -21.21 -15.74 -6.87
C GLU A 669 -21.15 -14.34 -6.25
N LYS A 670 -21.89 -13.38 -6.82
CA LYS A 670 -21.96 -12.00 -6.31
C LYS A 670 -22.56 -11.89 -4.90
N ASP A 671 -23.47 -12.80 -4.57
CA ASP A 671 -24.24 -12.81 -3.31
C ASP A 671 -23.91 -14.01 -2.42
N TYR A 672 -22.82 -14.73 -2.70
CA TYR A 672 -22.45 -15.96 -1.99
C TYR A 672 -22.36 -15.74 -0.48
N ASP A 673 -21.67 -14.68 -0.04
CA ASP A 673 -21.52 -14.34 1.38
C ASP A 673 -22.88 -14.10 2.07
N ASN A 674 -23.83 -13.48 1.36
CA ASN A 674 -25.18 -13.26 1.85
C ASN A 674 -25.97 -14.57 1.92
N ILE A 675 -25.89 -15.42 0.91
CA ILE A 675 -26.59 -16.71 0.88
C ILE A 675 -26.07 -17.62 1.99
N MET A 676 -24.76 -17.64 2.23
CA MET A 676 -24.16 -18.41 3.33
C MET A 676 -24.55 -17.84 4.70
N ALA A 677 -24.65 -16.52 4.86
CA ALA A 677 -25.15 -15.91 6.09
C ALA A 677 -26.62 -16.25 6.35
N ALA A 678 -27.47 -16.26 5.31
CA ALA A 678 -28.86 -16.69 5.40
C ALA A 678 -28.96 -18.18 5.77
N LEU A 679 -28.11 -19.03 5.19
CA LEU A 679 -28.03 -20.45 5.51
C LEU A 679 -27.65 -20.68 6.98
N GLU A 680 -26.62 -19.98 7.48
CA GLU A 680 -26.19 -20.12 8.88
C GLU A 680 -27.26 -19.59 9.84
N PHE A 681 -27.95 -18.51 9.52
CA PHE A 681 -29.08 -18.03 10.31
C PHE A 681 -30.26 -19.02 10.31
N ALA A 682 -30.55 -19.67 9.18
CA ALA A 682 -31.56 -20.72 9.10
C ALA A 682 -31.20 -21.90 10.01
N TYR A 683 -29.93 -22.27 10.11
CA TYR A 683 -29.46 -23.31 11.03
C TYR A 683 -29.65 -22.90 12.49
N GLN A 684 -29.21 -21.70 12.86
CA GLN A 684 -29.33 -21.16 14.24
C GLN A 684 -30.78 -21.03 14.72
N THR A 685 -31.72 -20.83 13.79
CA THR A 685 -33.15 -20.69 14.06
C THR A 685 -33.94 -21.99 13.85
N ASN A 686 -33.26 -23.12 13.61
CA ASN A 686 -33.87 -24.42 13.31
C ASN A 686 -34.86 -24.40 12.12
N ASN A 687 -34.64 -23.52 11.13
CA ASN A 687 -35.46 -23.42 9.93
C ASN A 687 -35.00 -24.40 8.83
N LYS A 688 -35.34 -25.68 9.00
CA LYS A 688 -34.93 -26.77 8.10
C LYS A 688 -35.37 -26.55 6.66
N SER A 689 -36.63 -26.14 6.45
CA SER A 689 -37.19 -25.95 5.11
C SER A 689 -36.42 -24.91 4.28
N ILE A 690 -36.03 -23.80 4.89
CA ILE A 690 -35.34 -22.71 4.19
C ILE A 690 -33.89 -23.09 3.92
N GLY A 691 -33.20 -23.65 4.93
CA GLY A 691 -31.81 -24.06 4.76
C GLY A 691 -31.65 -25.13 3.66
N LEU A 692 -32.50 -26.15 3.65
CA LEU A 692 -32.48 -27.18 2.60
C LEU A 692 -32.84 -26.62 1.21
N ASN A 693 -33.77 -25.67 1.12
CA ASN A 693 -34.08 -24.99 -0.13
C ASN A 693 -32.87 -24.18 -0.68
N LEU A 694 -32.17 -23.43 0.19
CA LEU A 694 -30.95 -22.71 -0.20
C LEU A 694 -29.85 -23.66 -0.67
N ILE A 695 -29.59 -24.74 0.07
CA ILE A 695 -28.59 -25.76 -0.30
C ILE A 695 -28.93 -26.40 -1.65
N TYR A 696 -30.19 -26.80 -1.83
CA TYR A 696 -30.65 -27.42 -3.07
C TYR A 696 -30.45 -26.48 -4.26
N ASN A 697 -30.87 -25.22 -4.16
CA ASN A 697 -30.73 -24.26 -5.25
C ASN A 697 -29.26 -23.87 -5.55
N MET A 698 -28.35 -24.02 -4.59
CA MET A 698 -26.91 -23.81 -4.80
C MET A 698 -26.19 -24.99 -5.50
N ARG A 699 -26.80 -26.17 -5.64
CA ARG A 699 -26.11 -27.40 -6.09
C ARG A 699 -25.32 -27.28 -7.38
N PHE A 700 -25.87 -26.56 -8.37
CA PHE A 700 -25.19 -26.36 -9.66
C PHE A 700 -23.99 -25.41 -9.53
N TYR A 701 -24.12 -24.37 -8.72
CA TYR A 701 -23.03 -23.45 -8.41
C TYR A 701 -21.90 -24.18 -7.66
N CYS A 702 -22.23 -24.92 -6.60
CA CYS A 702 -21.27 -25.70 -5.82
C CYS A 702 -20.56 -26.74 -6.70
N ALA A 703 -21.29 -27.44 -7.58
CA ALA A 703 -20.69 -28.37 -8.53
C ALA A 703 -19.74 -27.69 -9.52
N ASN A 704 -20.08 -26.49 -10.02
CA ASN A 704 -19.24 -25.75 -10.98
C ASN A 704 -17.99 -25.10 -10.34
N LYS A 705 -18.09 -24.65 -9.08
CA LYS A 705 -17.00 -24.00 -8.34
C LYS A 705 -16.17 -24.94 -7.49
N GLY A 706 -16.57 -26.21 -7.35
CA GLY A 706 -15.82 -27.20 -6.58
C GLY A 706 -16.19 -27.32 -5.11
N PHE A 707 -17.27 -26.67 -4.66
CA PHE A 707 -17.69 -26.64 -3.25
C PHE A 707 -18.54 -27.86 -2.82
N ILE A 708 -18.31 -29.03 -3.43
CA ILE A 708 -19.12 -30.24 -3.23
C ILE A 708 -19.04 -30.74 -1.78
N LYS A 709 -17.85 -30.71 -1.18
CA LYS A 709 -17.65 -31.11 0.23
C LYS A 709 -18.40 -30.18 1.19
N SER A 710 -18.33 -28.87 0.97
CA SER A 710 -19.07 -27.90 1.79
C SER A 710 -20.59 -28.11 1.67
N GLN A 711 -21.06 -28.37 0.45
CA GLN A 711 -22.47 -28.66 0.21
C GLN A 711 -22.93 -29.94 0.93
N PHE A 712 -22.11 -31.01 0.90
CA PHE A 712 -22.36 -32.26 1.60
C PHE A 712 -22.48 -32.05 3.12
N GLU A 713 -21.53 -31.35 3.74
CA GLU A 713 -21.57 -31.05 5.17
C GLU A 713 -22.79 -30.22 5.56
N ASN A 714 -23.18 -29.26 4.72
CA ASN A 714 -24.38 -28.45 4.95
C ASN A 714 -25.66 -29.31 4.90
N TYR A 715 -25.80 -30.24 3.94
CA TYR A 715 -26.92 -31.17 3.93
C TYR A 715 -26.97 -32.03 5.20
N LYS A 716 -25.81 -32.60 5.60
CA LYS A 716 -25.69 -33.43 6.80
C LYS A 716 -26.13 -32.69 8.07
N ARG A 717 -25.78 -31.40 8.18
CA ARG A 717 -26.22 -30.53 9.28
C ARG A 717 -27.75 -30.35 9.32
N PHE A 718 -28.36 -30.07 8.17
CA PHE A 718 -29.79 -29.71 8.11
C PHE A 718 -30.75 -30.91 8.10
N ILE A 719 -30.37 -32.05 7.52
CA ILE A 719 -31.24 -33.24 7.47
C ILE A 719 -31.57 -33.75 8.87
N ASN A 720 -30.63 -33.61 9.81
CA ASN A 720 -30.76 -34.05 11.20
C ASN A 720 -31.59 -33.10 12.10
N LEU A 721 -32.12 -32.00 11.58
CA LEU A 721 -32.99 -31.10 12.36
C LEU A 721 -34.43 -31.64 12.45
N ASP A 722 -35.07 -31.46 13.61
CA ASP A 722 -36.43 -31.97 13.92
C ASP A 722 -37.59 -31.07 13.43
N SER A 723 -37.34 -30.02 12.65
CA SER A 723 -38.39 -29.08 12.21
C SER A 723 -39.13 -29.50 10.95
N GLN A 724 -40.37 -29.00 10.81
CA GLN A 724 -41.24 -29.28 9.66
C GLN A 724 -40.64 -28.75 8.36
N ILE A 725 -40.83 -29.51 7.28
CA ILE A 725 -40.39 -29.19 5.93
C ILE A 725 -41.47 -29.66 4.96
N ASP A 726 -41.61 -28.93 3.85
CA ASP A 726 -42.41 -29.40 2.73
C ASP A 726 -41.89 -30.74 2.20
N ASP A 727 -42.78 -31.73 2.13
CA ASP A 727 -42.41 -33.11 1.81
C ASP A 727 -41.79 -33.24 0.41
N LYS A 728 -42.17 -32.38 -0.54
CA LYS A 728 -41.60 -32.37 -1.90
C LYS A 728 -40.17 -31.87 -1.89
N ILE A 729 -39.91 -30.75 -1.20
CA ILE A 729 -38.55 -30.21 -1.01
C ILE A 729 -37.66 -31.25 -0.30
N LEU A 730 -38.20 -31.92 0.73
CA LEU A 730 -37.46 -32.96 1.44
C LEU A 730 -37.05 -34.11 0.50
N VAL A 731 -37.95 -34.59 -0.35
CA VAL A 731 -37.64 -35.65 -1.34
C VAL A 731 -36.53 -35.21 -2.29
N ASP A 732 -36.60 -34.00 -2.84
CA ASP A 732 -35.59 -33.47 -3.75
C ASP A 732 -34.21 -33.31 -3.07
N CYS A 733 -34.19 -32.83 -1.82
CA CYS A 733 -32.96 -32.70 -1.03
C CYS A 733 -32.37 -34.05 -0.61
N LEU A 734 -33.19 -35.02 -0.22
CA LEU A 734 -32.72 -36.38 0.11
C LEU A 734 -32.13 -37.06 -1.13
N ASN A 735 -32.74 -36.87 -2.30
CA ASN A 735 -32.22 -37.38 -3.56
C ASN A 735 -30.86 -36.76 -3.93
N ASP A 736 -30.70 -35.45 -3.78
CA ASP A 736 -29.44 -34.74 -4.04
C ASP A 736 -28.35 -35.13 -3.03
N TYR A 737 -28.69 -35.17 -1.74
CA TYR A 737 -27.78 -35.59 -0.67
C TYR A 737 -27.32 -37.04 -0.85
N ALA A 738 -28.23 -37.96 -1.20
CA ALA A 738 -27.87 -39.32 -1.52
C ALA A 738 -26.89 -39.39 -2.70
N GLY A 739 -27.09 -38.59 -3.74
CA GLY A 739 -26.12 -38.48 -4.84
C GLY A 739 -24.74 -38.01 -4.38
N LEU A 740 -24.68 -37.10 -3.40
CA LEU A 740 -23.42 -36.65 -2.80
C LEU A 740 -22.75 -37.72 -1.93
N THR A 741 -23.51 -38.43 -1.08
CA THR A 741 -22.99 -39.56 -0.27
C THR A 741 -22.35 -40.65 -1.14
N THR A 742 -22.92 -40.93 -2.33
CA THR A 742 -22.31 -41.88 -3.29
C THR A 742 -20.92 -41.42 -3.76
N ILE A 743 -20.72 -40.11 -3.96
CA ILE A 743 -19.41 -39.56 -4.37
C ILE A 743 -18.37 -39.75 -3.26
N PHE A 744 -18.78 -39.63 -2.00
CA PHE A 744 -17.93 -39.84 -0.83
C PHE A 744 -17.87 -41.31 -0.38
N LEU A 745 -18.30 -42.25 -1.22
CA LEU A 745 -18.22 -43.71 -1.05
C LEU A 745 -18.98 -44.29 0.16
N ASP A 746 -19.89 -43.53 0.80
CA ASP A 746 -20.79 -44.07 1.82
C ASP A 746 -22.08 -44.63 1.17
N MET A 747 -21.94 -45.83 0.61
CA MET A 747 -23.03 -46.50 -0.11
C MET A 747 -24.20 -46.90 0.81
N GLU A 748 -23.93 -47.24 2.06
CA GLU A 748 -24.95 -47.61 3.05
C GLU A 748 -25.81 -46.40 3.41
N GLU A 749 -25.18 -45.27 3.71
CA GLU A 749 -25.88 -44.03 4.02
C GLU A 749 -26.69 -43.53 2.81
N SER A 750 -26.11 -43.66 1.61
CA SER A 750 -26.76 -43.28 0.35
C SER A 750 -28.06 -44.06 0.09
N ILE A 751 -28.03 -45.40 0.20
CA ILE A 751 -29.21 -46.25 0.02
C ILE A 751 -30.26 -45.97 1.11
N ARG A 752 -29.84 -45.71 2.35
CA ARG A 752 -30.74 -45.36 3.46
C ARG A 752 -31.56 -44.11 3.13
N TYR A 753 -30.92 -43.04 2.66
CA TYR A 753 -31.63 -41.81 2.32
C TYR A 753 -32.45 -41.90 1.04
N LEU A 754 -32.02 -42.66 0.03
CA LEU A 754 -32.87 -42.96 -1.13
C LEU A 754 -34.12 -43.74 -0.71
N SER A 755 -34.00 -44.70 0.20
CA SER A 755 -35.15 -45.46 0.70
C SER A 755 -36.14 -44.56 1.46
N GLN A 756 -35.63 -43.64 2.28
CA GLN A 756 -36.46 -42.62 2.95
C GLN A 756 -37.13 -41.68 1.94
N SER A 757 -36.38 -41.21 0.95
CA SER A 757 -36.88 -40.36 -0.14
C SER A 757 -37.99 -41.04 -0.93
N TYR A 758 -37.78 -42.30 -1.34
CA TYR A 758 -38.76 -43.08 -2.08
C TYR A 758 -40.06 -43.27 -1.28
N LYS A 759 -39.95 -43.66 -0.01
CA LYS A 759 -41.12 -43.82 0.87
C LYS A 759 -41.91 -42.52 0.97
N LYS A 760 -41.22 -41.41 1.23
CA LYS A 760 -41.84 -40.10 1.36
C LYS A 760 -42.50 -39.63 0.07
N ALA A 761 -41.80 -39.79 -1.06
CA ALA A 761 -42.33 -39.48 -2.39
C ALA A 761 -43.59 -40.30 -2.68
N TYR A 762 -43.57 -41.60 -2.37
CA TYR A 762 -44.71 -42.51 -2.51
C TYR A 762 -45.93 -42.04 -1.72
N ASP A 763 -45.74 -41.67 -0.44
CA ASP A 763 -46.80 -41.19 0.43
C ASP A 763 -47.50 -39.93 -0.12
N ILE A 764 -46.73 -39.00 -0.69
CA ILE A 764 -47.25 -37.75 -1.27
C ILE A 764 -47.61 -37.84 -2.76
N LYS A 765 -47.45 -39.01 -3.39
CA LYS A 765 -47.64 -39.24 -4.84
C LYS A 765 -46.81 -38.32 -5.75
N TYR A 766 -45.59 -37.96 -5.33
CA TYR A 766 -44.65 -37.17 -6.14
C TYR A 766 -43.86 -38.09 -7.08
N TYR A 767 -44.35 -38.25 -8.33
CA TYR A 767 -43.87 -39.28 -9.25
C TYR A 767 -42.50 -38.95 -9.88
N ASP A 768 -42.19 -37.67 -10.14
CA ASP A 768 -40.86 -37.29 -10.63
C ASP A 768 -39.77 -37.58 -9.58
N GLY A 769 -40.03 -37.23 -8.32
CA GLY A 769 -39.14 -37.56 -7.19
C GLY A 769 -38.93 -39.07 -7.02
N MET A 770 -40.00 -39.86 -7.17
CA MET A 770 -39.91 -41.33 -7.18
C MET A 770 -39.05 -41.84 -8.35
N ALA A 771 -39.29 -41.31 -9.55
CA ALA A 771 -38.58 -41.73 -10.76
C ALA A 771 -37.08 -41.44 -10.65
N PHE A 772 -36.71 -40.27 -10.15
CA PHE A 772 -35.32 -39.91 -9.91
C PHE A 772 -34.68 -40.77 -8.82
N CYS A 773 -35.39 -41.05 -7.73
CA CYS A 773 -34.90 -41.94 -6.68
C CYS A 773 -34.62 -43.36 -7.20
N LEU A 774 -35.57 -43.95 -7.94
CA LEU A 774 -35.41 -45.29 -8.54
C LEU A 774 -34.26 -45.31 -9.56
N TYR A 775 -34.11 -44.25 -10.35
CA TYR A 775 -32.95 -44.06 -11.22
C TYR A 775 -31.65 -44.09 -10.42
N SER A 776 -31.54 -43.34 -9.32
CA SER A 776 -30.35 -43.32 -8.47
C SER A 776 -30.06 -44.70 -7.86
N ILE A 777 -31.07 -45.41 -7.36
CA ILE A 777 -30.95 -46.79 -6.85
C ILE A 777 -30.46 -47.77 -7.94
N SER A 778 -30.83 -47.55 -9.19
CA SER A 778 -30.36 -48.42 -10.28
C SER A 778 -28.87 -48.21 -10.64
N SER A 779 -28.30 -47.06 -10.24
CA SER A 779 -26.95 -46.66 -10.62
C SER A 779 -25.86 -47.42 -9.86
N TYR A 780 -26.18 -48.02 -8.71
CA TYR A 780 -25.28 -48.82 -7.89
C TYR A 780 -24.75 -50.08 -8.62
N HIS A 781 -23.60 -50.59 -8.17
CA HIS A 781 -22.90 -51.73 -8.75
C HIS A 781 -23.53 -53.05 -8.34
N PHE A 782 -24.15 -53.73 -9.30
CA PHE A 782 -24.76 -55.04 -9.12
C PHE A 782 -23.85 -56.13 -9.72
N VAL A 783 -23.26 -56.94 -8.83
CA VAL A 783 -22.12 -57.82 -9.14
C VAL A 783 -22.54 -59.09 -9.91
N SER A 784 -23.74 -59.62 -9.65
CA SER A 784 -24.25 -60.85 -10.28
C SER A 784 -25.27 -60.57 -11.39
N GLN A 785 -25.47 -61.49 -12.34
CA GLN A 785 -26.50 -61.36 -13.38
C GLN A 785 -27.90 -61.12 -12.78
N ASN A 786 -28.30 -61.90 -11.77
CA ASN A 786 -29.57 -61.71 -11.06
C ASN A 786 -29.74 -60.30 -10.49
N THR A 787 -28.65 -59.68 -10.00
CA THR A 787 -28.71 -58.33 -9.45
C THR A 787 -28.73 -57.25 -10.54
N ARG A 788 -28.17 -57.52 -11.74
CA ARG A 788 -28.28 -56.63 -12.89
C ARG A 788 -29.69 -56.59 -13.48
N ASP A 789 -30.41 -57.72 -13.49
CA ASP A 789 -31.81 -57.77 -13.92
C ASP A 789 -32.75 -57.02 -12.97
N ILE A 790 -32.46 -57.06 -11.66
CA ILE A 790 -33.15 -56.23 -10.66
C ILE A 790 -32.98 -54.74 -10.98
N ALA A 791 -31.75 -54.30 -11.30
CA ALA A 791 -31.48 -52.90 -11.66
C ALA A 791 -32.28 -52.46 -12.90
N LEU A 792 -32.38 -53.32 -13.91
CA LEU A 792 -33.16 -53.05 -15.11
C LEU A 792 -34.67 -52.97 -14.82
N ASN A 793 -35.19 -53.85 -13.95
CA ASN A 793 -36.58 -53.80 -13.49
C ASN A 793 -36.89 -52.52 -12.70
N ILE A 794 -35.96 -52.07 -11.85
CA ILE A 794 -36.07 -50.79 -11.13
C ILE A 794 -36.13 -49.62 -12.13
N LEU A 795 -35.29 -49.63 -13.17
CA LEU A 795 -35.33 -48.61 -14.21
C LEU A 795 -36.64 -48.60 -15.02
N TYR A 796 -37.24 -49.76 -15.28
CA TYR A 796 -38.57 -49.80 -15.91
C TYR A 796 -39.65 -49.21 -14.99
N LYS A 797 -39.60 -49.47 -13.68
CA LYS A 797 -40.48 -48.82 -12.70
C LYS A 797 -40.25 -47.30 -12.67
N ALA A 798 -38.99 -46.86 -12.69
CA ALA A 798 -38.62 -45.45 -12.77
C ALA A 798 -39.22 -44.79 -14.02
N LYS A 799 -39.12 -45.46 -15.18
CA LYS A 799 -39.72 -45.00 -16.44
C LYS A 799 -41.24 -44.85 -16.34
N VAL A 800 -41.92 -45.81 -15.73
CA VAL A 800 -43.38 -45.74 -15.52
C VAL A 800 -43.74 -44.55 -14.62
N ALA A 801 -42.98 -44.31 -13.56
CA ALA A 801 -43.18 -43.13 -12.70
C ALA A 801 -42.95 -41.82 -13.48
N ALA A 802 -41.87 -41.72 -14.27
CA ALA A 802 -41.57 -40.55 -15.10
C ALA A 802 -42.61 -40.30 -16.20
N LEU A 803 -43.37 -41.32 -16.63
CA LEU A 803 -44.49 -41.13 -17.56
C LEU A 803 -45.74 -40.54 -16.89
N LYS A 804 -45.89 -40.69 -15.57
CA LYS A 804 -47.03 -40.12 -14.82
C LYS A 804 -46.85 -38.64 -14.52
N GLU A 805 -45.61 -38.19 -14.33
CA GLU A 805 -45.24 -36.79 -14.14
C GLU A 805 -44.03 -36.47 -15.03
N PRO A 806 -44.26 -35.98 -16.26
CA PRO A 806 -43.20 -35.81 -17.25
C PRO A 806 -42.18 -34.74 -16.85
N ASN A 807 -40.92 -35.16 -16.72
CA ASN A 807 -39.76 -34.29 -16.60
C ASN A 807 -38.72 -34.72 -17.65
N ASP A 808 -38.41 -33.83 -18.60
CA ASP A 808 -37.49 -34.10 -19.71
C ASP A 808 -36.11 -34.59 -19.22
N THR A 809 -35.61 -34.00 -18.13
CA THR A 809 -34.28 -34.33 -17.60
C THR A 809 -34.23 -35.68 -16.89
N THR A 810 -35.28 -36.01 -16.12
CA THR A 810 -35.41 -37.31 -15.44
C THR A 810 -35.64 -38.42 -16.46
N MET A 811 -36.52 -38.19 -17.44
CA MET A 811 -36.80 -39.14 -18.51
C MET A 811 -35.56 -39.45 -19.35
N ALA A 812 -34.79 -38.43 -19.76
CA ALA A 812 -33.55 -38.63 -20.52
C ALA A 812 -32.54 -39.51 -19.78
N ARG A 813 -32.33 -39.25 -18.48
CA ARG A 813 -31.43 -40.04 -17.63
C ARG A 813 -31.87 -41.50 -17.51
N ILE A 814 -33.18 -41.74 -17.33
CA ILE A 814 -33.73 -43.10 -17.22
C ILE A 814 -33.59 -43.85 -18.55
N LEU A 815 -33.94 -43.24 -19.69
CA LEU A 815 -33.83 -43.87 -21.00
C LEU A 815 -32.38 -44.25 -21.31
N TYR A 816 -31.45 -43.34 -21.04
CA TYR A 816 -30.02 -43.60 -21.18
C TYR A 816 -29.56 -44.74 -20.25
N ALA A 817 -29.94 -44.71 -18.98
CA ALA A 817 -29.55 -45.74 -18.01
C ALA A 817 -30.08 -47.14 -18.36
N ILE A 818 -31.28 -47.25 -18.94
CA ILE A 818 -31.79 -48.52 -19.46
C ILE A 818 -30.86 -49.07 -20.55
N GLY A 819 -30.50 -48.25 -21.53
CA GLY A 819 -29.56 -48.67 -22.58
C GLY A 819 -28.17 -49.01 -22.04
N ARG A 820 -27.67 -48.22 -21.09
CA ARG A 820 -26.40 -48.49 -20.39
C ARG A 820 -26.40 -49.84 -19.70
N LYS A 821 -27.44 -50.14 -18.92
CA LYS A 821 -27.54 -51.42 -18.20
C LYS A 821 -27.69 -52.61 -19.14
N LYS A 822 -28.45 -52.48 -20.23
CA LYS A 822 -28.53 -53.50 -21.29
C LYS A 822 -27.18 -53.81 -21.91
N HIS A 823 -26.41 -52.77 -22.25
CA HIS A 823 -25.06 -52.94 -22.77
C HIS A 823 -24.13 -53.63 -21.75
N GLN A 824 -24.20 -53.24 -20.47
CA GLN A 824 -23.47 -53.89 -19.38
C GLN A 824 -23.89 -55.36 -19.14
N ASN A 825 -25.10 -55.74 -19.57
CA ASN A 825 -25.60 -57.12 -19.56
C ASN A 825 -25.17 -57.94 -20.79
N GLY A 826 -24.37 -57.36 -21.68
CA GLY A 826 -23.81 -58.04 -22.87
C GLY A 826 -24.55 -57.73 -24.17
N GLU A 827 -25.56 -56.84 -24.17
CA GLU A 827 -26.15 -56.36 -25.43
C GLU A 827 -25.16 -55.49 -26.23
N SER A 828 -25.34 -55.45 -27.55
CA SER A 828 -24.48 -54.69 -28.48
C SER A 828 -24.39 -53.21 -28.10
N TYR A 829 -23.24 -52.59 -28.36
CA TYR A 829 -23.02 -51.15 -28.16
C TYR A 829 -24.03 -50.28 -28.94
N LEU A 830 -24.68 -50.82 -29.99
CA LEU A 830 -25.75 -50.15 -30.73
C LEU A 830 -26.95 -49.79 -29.84
N VAL A 831 -27.24 -50.62 -28.83
CA VAL A 831 -28.32 -50.37 -27.86
C VAL A 831 -27.99 -49.16 -26.97
N LEU A 832 -26.71 -49.01 -26.59
CA LEU A 832 -26.22 -47.86 -25.84
C LEU A 832 -26.32 -46.58 -26.68
N THR A 833 -25.90 -46.62 -27.95
CA THR A 833 -25.95 -45.43 -28.82
C THR A 833 -27.38 -45.04 -29.18
N ASP A 834 -28.28 -46.00 -29.44
CA ASP A 834 -29.71 -45.74 -29.66
C ASP A 834 -30.38 -45.14 -28.41
N ALA A 835 -30.03 -45.64 -27.22
CA ALA A 835 -30.52 -45.06 -25.97
C ALA A 835 -29.98 -43.63 -25.74
N CYS A 836 -28.72 -43.37 -26.11
CA CYS A 836 -28.14 -42.03 -26.13
C CYS A 836 -28.95 -41.10 -27.05
N ASP A 837 -29.16 -41.47 -28.32
CA ASP A 837 -29.91 -40.66 -29.28
C ASP A 837 -31.35 -40.38 -28.84
N LYS A 838 -32.02 -41.39 -28.25
CA LYS A 838 -33.37 -41.23 -27.68
C LYS A 838 -33.39 -40.30 -26.49
N ALA A 839 -32.40 -40.37 -25.61
CA ALA A 839 -32.31 -39.51 -24.44
C ALA A 839 -31.99 -38.06 -24.83
N ILE A 840 -31.10 -37.85 -25.79
CA ILE A 840 -30.69 -36.52 -26.26
C ILE A 840 -31.87 -35.72 -26.81
N LYS A 841 -32.83 -36.36 -27.50
CA LYS A 841 -34.05 -35.68 -28.01
C LYS A 841 -34.86 -34.93 -26.95
N TYR A 842 -34.78 -35.33 -25.69
CA TYR A 842 -35.47 -34.64 -24.58
C TYR A 842 -34.71 -33.40 -24.08
N VAL A 843 -33.38 -33.40 -24.20
CA VAL A 843 -32.51 -32.43 -23.52
C VAL A 843 -31.72 -31.50 -24.43
N GLU A 844 -31.59 -31.84 -25.71
CA GLU A 844 -30.80 -31.12 -26.70
C GLU A 844 -31.12 -29.62 -26.71
N ASN A 845 -30.08 -28.79 -26.57
CA ASN A 845 -30.16 -27.32 -26.53
C ASN A 845 -31.00 -26.71 -25.38
N LYS A 846 -31.62 -27.51 -24.52
CA LYS A 846 -32.40 -27.06 -23.35
C LYS A 846 -31.63 -27.25 -22.04
N TYR A 847 -30.98 -28.40 -21.88
CA TYR A 847 -30.34 -28.84 -20.63
C TYR A 847 -28.89 -29.29 -20.88
N PRO A 848 -27.94 -28.36 -21.12
CA PRO A 848 -26.58 -28.71 -21.53
C PRO A 848 -25.83 -29.61 -20.55
N HIS A 849 -26.12 -29.49 -19.26
CA HIS A 849 -25.52 -30.33 -18.23
C HIS A 849 -25.95 -31.81 -18.35
N VAL A 850 -27.20 -32.09 -18.71
CA VAL A 850 -27.68 -33.46 -18.93
C VAL A 850 -27.18 -33.99 -20.27
N GLU A 851 -27.16 -33.13 -21.29
CA GLU A 851 -26.66 -33.46 -22.62
C GLU A 851 -25.18 -33.88 -22.57
N ALA A 852 -24.33 -33.06 -21.95
CA ALA A 852 -22.92 -33.35 -21.73
C ALA A 852 -22.71 -34.60 -20.87
N TYR A 853 -23.51 -34.79 -19.81
CA TYR A 853 -23.45 -35.98 -18.97
C TYR A 853 -23.73 -37.26 -19.78
N ILE A 854 -24.78 -37.29 -20.60
CA ILE A 854 -25.13 -38.44 -21.43
C ILE A 854 -24.02 -38.73 -22.45
N TYR A 855 -23.51 -37.71 -23.14
CA TYR A 855 -22.40 -37.87 -24.08
C TYR A 855 -21.13 -38.40 -23.39
N ALA A 856 -20.74 -37.82 -22.25
CA ALA A 856 -19.54 -38.23 -21.53
C ALA A 856 -19.64 -39.69 -21.05
N ASN A 857 -20.77 -40.07 -20.44
CA ASN A 857 -20.98 -41.44 -19.97
C ASN A 857 -21.06 -42.43 -21.14
N THR A 858 -21.63 -42.03 -22.29
CA THR A 858 -21.66 -42.90 -23.48
C THR A 858 -20.23 -43.14 -23.96
N GLY A 859 -19.43 -42.08 -24.01
CA GLY A 859 -18.00 -42.15 -24.34
C GLY A 859 -17.22 -43.08 -23.41
N GLN A 860 -17.43 -42.97 -22.10
CA GLN A 860 -16.78 -43.83 -21.09
C GLN A 860 -17.17 -45.32 -21.25
N ASN A 861 -18.45 -45.63 -21.43
CA ASN A 861 -18.88 -47.02 -21.59
C ASN A 861 -18.36 -47.63 -22.91
N LEU A 862 -18.32 -46.84 -23.99
CA LEU A 862 -17.71 -47.26 -25.24
C LEU A 862 -16.20 -47.49 -25.09
N LEU A 863 -15.51 -46.65 -24.31
CA LEU A 863 -14.08 -46.80 -24.01
C LEU A 863 -13.81 -48.11 -23.25
N GLN A 864 -14.63 -48.44 -22.25
CA GLN A 864 -14.55 -49.72 -21.52
C GLN A 864 -14.74 -50.94 -22.43
N SER A 865 -15.54 -50.80 -23.50
CA SER A 865 -15.70 -51.83 -24.53
C SER A 865 -14.62 -51.81 -25.63
N ASN A 866 -13.56 -51.01 -25.46
CA ASN A 866 -12.48 -50.78 -26.44
C ASN A 866 -12.99 -50.33 -27.82
N ASN A 867 -14.06 -49.53 -27.86
CA ASN A 867 -14.66 -49.03 -29.09
C ASN A 867 -14.18 -47.62 -29.44
N ASP A 868 -13.68 -47.45 -30.66
CA ASP A 868 -13.15 -46.18 -31.17
C ASP A 868 -14.19 -45.07 -31.28
N LEU A 869 -15.49 -45.39 -31.28
CA LEU A 869 -16.55 -44.38 -31.23
C LEU A 869 -16.51 -43.56 -29.93
N SER A 870 -15.87 -44.04 -28.86
CA SER A 870 -15.73 -43.33 -27.58
C SER A 870 -15.26 -41.88 -27.76
N ILE A 871 -14.23 -41.64 -28.58
CA ILE A 871 -13.66 -40.30 -28.80
C ILE A 871 -14.68 -39.31 -29.39
N LYS A 872 -15.60 -39.78 -30.25
CA LYS A 872 -16.63 -38.95 -30.86
C LYS A 872 -17.60 -38.42 -29.81
N TYR A 873 -18.01 -39.26 -28.87
CA TYR A 873 -18.94 -38.88 -27.81
C TYR A 873 -18.23 -38.02 -26.75
N LEU A 874 -16.98 -38.34 -26.37
CA LEU A 874 -16.20 -37.56 -25.41
C LEU A 874 -15.86 -36.14 -25.92
N THR A 875 -15.46 -36.01 -27.19
CA THR A 875 -15.18 -34.68 -27.79
C THR A 875 -16.45 -33.84 -27.90
N LYS A 876 -17.60 -34.44 -28.24
CA LYS A 876 -18.87 -33.73 -28.21
C LYS A 876 -19.23 -33.27 -26.79
N ALA A 877 -19.08 -34.14 -25.79
CA ALA A 877 -19.28 -33.76 -24.38
C ALA A 877 -18.38 -32.60 -23.97
N LEU A 878 -17.08 -32.67 -24.28
CA LEU A 878 -16.11 -31.62 -23.98
C LEU A 878 -16.50 -30.28 -24.62
N SER A 879 -16.93 -30.29 -25.89
CA SER A 879 -17.35 -29.05 -26.56
C SER A 879 -18.53 -28.36 -25.87
N ILE A 880 -19.47 -29.15 -25.32
CA ILE A 880 -20.62 -28.63 -24.57
C ILE A 880 -20.15 -28.10 -23.21
N THR A 881 -19.30 -28.85 -22.50
CA THR A 881 -18.82 -28.42 -21.18
C THR A 881 -17.97 -27.15 -21.26
N GLU A 882 -17.18 -26.97 -22.31
CA GLU A 882 -16.43 -25.74 -22.57
C GLU A 882 -17.35 -24.57 -22.93
N LYS A 883 -18.30 -24.79 -23.85
CA LYS A 883 -19.28 -23.77 -24.26
C LYS A 883 -20.10 -23.22 -23.09
N TYR A 884 -20.50 -24.09 -22.17
CA TYR A 884 -21.35 -23.75 -21.02
C TYR A 884 -20.60 -23.71 -19.68
N GLN A 885 -19.26 -23.72 -19.70
CA GLN A 885 -18.39 -23.65 -18.51
C GLN A 885 -18.75 -24.64 -17.39
N LEU A 886 -19.07 -25.87 -17.76
CA LEU A 886 -19.46 -26.96 -16.85
C LEU A 886 -18.23 -27.67 -16.30
N ASN A 887 -17.49 -27.02 -15.40
CA ASN A 887 -16.17 -27.45 -14.93
C ASN A 887 -16.13 -28.90 -14.42
N ARG A 888 -17.11 -29.33 -13.62
CA ARG A 888 -17.15 -30.71 -13.10
C ARG A 888 -17.21 -31.75 -14.22
N LEU A 889 -18.11 -31.56 -15.19
CA LEU A 889 -18.24 -32.48 -16.31
C LEU A 889 -17.04 -32.37 -17.26
N LYS A 890 -16.41 -31.19 -17.36
CA LYS A 890 -15.17 -30.99 -18.11
C LYS A 890 -14.04 -31.86 -17.54
N ILE A 891 -13.85 -31.86 -16.22
CA ILE A 891 -12.85 -32.70 -15.55
C ILE A 891 -13.11 -34.17 -15.81
N PHE A 892 -14.37 -34.61 -15.71
CA PHE A 892 -14.74 -36.00 -16.04
C PHE A 892 -14.46 -36.35 -17.53
N CYS A 893 -14.68 -35.40 -18.45
CA CYS A 893 -14.32 -35.60 -19.86
C CYS A 893 -12.80 -35.70 -20.04
N TYR A 894 -12.02 -34.89 -19.33
CA TYR A 894 -10.56 -34.95 -19.36
C TYR A 894 -10.02 -36.27 -18.83
N GLU A 895 -10.59 -36.80 -17.74
CA GLU A 895 -10.24 -38.12 -17.20
C GLU A 895 -10.47 -39.21 -18.26
N CYS A 896 -11.68 -39.26 -18.85
CA CYS A 896 -12.00 -40.22 -19.89
C CYS A 896 -11.15 -40.06 -21.17
N LEU A 897 -10.80 -38.82 -21.55
CA LEU A 897 -9.91 -38.55 -22.68
C LEU A 897 -8.47 -38.95 -22.36
N GLY A 898 -8.03 -38.76 -21.13
CA GLY A 898 -6.76 -39.24 -20.62
C GLY A 898 -6.66 -40.75 -20.77
N ASP A 899 -7.65 -41.50 -20.29
CA ASP A 899 -7.73 -42.95 -20.42
C ASP A 899 -7.76 -43.41 -21.88
N TYR A 900 -8.53 -42.71 -22.73
CA TYR A 900 -8.53 -42.97 -24.16
C TYR A 900 -7.13 -42.81 -24.76
N TYR A 901 -6.42 -41.70 -24.48
CA TYR A 901 -5.08 -41.50 -25.01
C TYR A 901 -4.03 -42.45 -24.43
N ILE A 902 -4.21 -42.91 -23.18
CA ILE A 902 -3.43 -44.01 -22.60
C ILE A 902 -3.61 -45.28 -23.45
N SER A 903 -4.86 -45.70 -23.70
CA SER A 903 -5.16 -46.90 -24.50
C SER A 903 -4.66 -46.81 -25.95
N LYS A 904 -4.50 -45.60 -26.49
CA LYS A 904 -3.99 -45.35 -27.84
C LYS A 904 -2.47 -45.10 -27.90
N GLY A 905 -1.76 -45.23 -26.78
CA GLY A 905 -0.30 -45.05 -26.73
C GLY A 905 0.15 -43.62 -27.05
N LYS A 906 -0.62 -42.61 -26.64
CA LYS A 906 -0.30 -41.18 -26.82
C LYS A 906 -0.05 -40.50 -25.47
N PRO A 907 1.09 -40.78 -24.80
CA PRO A 907 1.32 -40.41 -23.41
C PRO A 907 1.34 -38.90 -23.17
N GLU A 908 1.86 -38.11 -24.11
CA GLU A 908 1.92 -36.63 -23.98
C GLU A 908 0.53 -35.99 -23.82
N LYS A 909 -0.42 -36.39 -24.67
CA LYS A 909 -1.80 -35.89 -24.58
C LYS A 909 -2.50 -36.40 -23.33
N ALA A 910 -2.23 -37.64 -22.93
CA ALA A 910 -2.80 -38.20 -21.70
C ALA A 910 -2.31 -37.44 -20.46
N LYS A 911 -1.02 -37.11 -20.39
CA LYS A 911 -0.44 -36.33 -19.28
C LYS A 911 -1.07 -34.95 -19.14
N GLN A 912 -1.25 -34.26 -20.26
CA GLN A 912 -1.86 -32.92 -20.26
C GLN A 912 -3.23 -32.93 -19.55
N TYR A 913 -4.11 -33.86 -19.93
CA TYR A 913 -5.43 -33.98 -19.31
C TYR A 913 -5.36 -34.45 -17.86
N MET A 914 -4.56 -35.48 -17.57
CA MET A 914 -4.49 -36.06 -16.22
C MET A 914 -3.90 -35.11 -15.17
N LEU A 915 -2.99 -34.20 -15.56
CA LEU A 915 -2.47 -33.16 -14.66
C LEU A 915 -3.54 -32.14 -14.26
N GLU A 916 -4.34 -31.67 -15.23
CA GLU A 916 -5.47 -30.76 -14.96
C GLU A 916 -6.53 -31.42 -14.07
N VAL A 917 -6.79 -32.72 -14.28
CA VAL A 917 -7.72 -33.52 -13.47
C VAL A 917 -7.23 -33.63 -12.02
N LEU A 918 -5.95 -33.96 -11.81
CA LEU A 918 -5.37 -34.10 -10.47
C LEU A 918 -5.46 -32.80 -9.67
N GLU A 919 -5.09 -31.66 -10.27
CA GLU A 919 -5.16 -30.36 -9.59
C GLU A 919 -6.59 -30.02 -9.17
N SER A 920 -7.56 -30.30 -10.05
CA SER A 920 -8.96 -30.05 -9.72
C SER A 920 -9.51 -30.94 -8.62
N TYR A 921 -9.19 -32.25 -8.64
CA TYR A 921 -9.62 -33.15 -7.57
C TYR A 921 -8.99 -32.81 -6.21
N LYS A 922 -7.72 -32.36 -6.19
CA LYS A 922 -7.08 -31.84 -4.97
C LYS A 922 -7.84 -30.63 -4.41
N ASN A 923 -8.25 -29.70 -5.26
CA ASN A 923 -9.03 -28.52 -4.83
C ASN A 923 -10.42 -28.89 -4.28
N ASN A 924 -11.03 -29.97 -4.78
CA ASN A 924 -12.37 -30.41 -4.39
C ASN A 924 -12.39 -31.42 -3.22
N GLY A 925 -11.22 -31.89 -2.77
CA GLY A 925 -11.09 -32.89 -1.69
C GLY A 925 -11.63 -34.28 -2.08
N MET A 926 -11.56 -34.65 -3.36
CA MET A 926 -12.06 -35.92 -3.89
C MET A 926 -10.98 -37.02 -3.80
N ILE A 927 -10.75 -37.54 -2.60
CA ILE A 927 -9.59 -38.38 -2.24
C ILE A 927 -9.39 -39.60 -3.15
N SER A 928 -10.43 -40.42 -3.37
CA SER A 928 -10.34 -41.61 -4.23
C SER A 928 -9.93 -41.22 -5.67
N GLN A 929 -10.53 -40.16 -6.22
CA GLN A 929 -10.21 -39.69 -7.56
C GLN A 929 -8.82 -39.04 -7.66
N ILE A 930 -8.33 -38.43 -6.57
CA ILE A 930 -6.93 -37.96 -6.46
C ILE A 930 -5.99 -39.16 -6.57
N ILE A 931 -6.23 -40.23 -5.81
CA ILE A 931 -5.42 -41.46 -5.83
C ILE A 931 -5.41 -42.06 -7.23
N TYR A 932 -6.59 -42.24 -7.84
CA TYR A 932 -6.72 -42.73 -9.21
C TYR A 932 -5.90 -41.89 -10.22
N SER A 933 -6.02 -40.56 -10.15
CA SER A 933 -5.30 -39.66 -11.05
C SER A 933 -3.77 -39.74 -10.85
N MET A 934 -3.31 -39.88 -9.60
CA MET A 934 -1.89 -40.10 -9.29
C MET A 934 -1.38 -41.42 -9.84
N LEU A 935 -2.17 -42.50 -9.74
CA LEU A 935 -1.83 -43.82 -10.28
C LEU A 935 -1.66 -43.76 -11.80
N SER A 936 -2.61 -43.15 -12.50
CA SER A 936 -2.57 -42.95 -13.95
C SER A 936 -1.38 -42.09 -14.38
N LEU A 937 -1.08 -40.99 -13.67
CA LEU A 937 0.07 -40.13 -13.96
C LEU A 937 1.41 -40.85 -13.70
N ALA A 938 1.52 -41.61 -12.63
CA ALA A 938 2.72 -42.36 -12.32
C ALA A 938 3.02 -43.41 -13.40
N ASN A 939 2.01 -44.12 -13.88
CA ASN A 939 2.13 -45.05 -15.01
C ASN A 939 2.58 -44.34 -16.31
N LEU A 940 2.14 -43.10 -16.53
CA LEU A 940 2.55 -42.28 -17.66
C LEU A 940 3.99 -41.75 -17.54
N PHE A 941 4.45 -41.42 -16.33
CA PHE A 941 5.81 -40.93 -16.08
C PHE A 941 6.85 -42.05 -15.94
N ILE A 942 6.43 -43.31 -15.82
CA ILE A 942 7.31 -44.45 -15.55
C ILE A 942 8.42 -44.65 -16.60
N GLN A 943 8.23 -44.16 -17.83
CA GLN A 943 9.21 -44.27 -18.92
C GLN A 943 10.08 -43.02 -19.11
N GLU A 944 9.74 -41.89 -18.46
CA GLU A 944 10.41 -40.60 -18.65
C GLU A 944 11.14 -40.13 -17.40
N ASP A 945 10.49 -40.25 -16.23
CA ASP A 945 10.97 -39.71 -14.97
C ASP A 945 10.54 -40.63 -13.82
N HIS A 946 11.40 -41.61 -13.53
CA HIS A 946 11.17 -42.58 -12.46
C HIS A 946 11.01 -41.91 -11.09
N TYR A 947 11.65 -40.77 -10.84
CA TYR A 947 11.54 -40.06 -9.57
C TYR A 947 10.15 -39.42 -9.41
N LYS A 948 9.61 -38.81 -10.45
CA LYS A 948 8.23 -38.28 -10.43
C LYS A 948 7.19 -39.39 -10.34
N ALA A 949 7.34 -40.46 -11.12
CA ALA A 949 6.44 -41.62 -11.04
C ALA A 949 6.42 -42.20 -9.63
N MET A 950 7.61 -42.35 -9.03
CA MET A 950 7.74 -42.80 -7.66
C MET A 950 7.08 -41.82 -6.68
N SER A 951 7.33 -40.51 -6.79
CA SER A 951 6.71 -39.49 -5.94
C SER A 951 5.18 -39.55 -5.91
N TYR A 952 4.53 -39.67 -7.07
CA TYR A 952 3.07 -39.80 -7.14
C TYR A 952 2.57 -41.06 -6.45
N MET A 953 3.26 -42.20 -6.60
CA MET A 953 2.88 -43.43 -5.90
C MET A 953 3.07 -43.35 -4.40
N LYS A 954 4.14 -42.69 -3.92
CA LYS A 954 4.32 -42.45 -2.49
C LYS A 954 3.17 -41.64 -1.90
N GLU A 955 2.77 -40.57 -2.59
CA GLU A 955 1.67 -39.71 -2.17
C GLU A 955 0.33 -40.47 -2.19
N ALA A 956 0.08 -41.28 -3.23
CA ALA A 956 -1.12 -42.12 -3.37
C ALA A 956 -1.24 -43.18 -2.26
N ILE A 957 -0.13 -43.87 -1.93
CA ILE A 957 -0.09 -44.84 -0.83
C ILE A 957 -0.32 -44.13 0.51
N LYS A 958 0.33 -42.98 0.75
CA LYS A 958 0.14 -42.20 1.98
C LYS A 958 -1.31 -41.73 2.15
N LEU A 959 -1.94 -41.27 1.07
CA LEU A 959 -3.30 -40.77 1.10
C LEU A 959 -4.32 -41.90 1.34
N SER A 960 -4.14 -43.06 0.69
CA SER A 960 -5.03 -44.22 0.86
C SER A 960 -4.97 -44.78 2.28
N ILE A 961 -3.79 -44.81 2.91
CA ILE A 961 -3.62 -45.14 4.33
C ILE A 961 -4.37 -44.15 5.22
N LYS A 962 -4.11 -42.85 5.04
CA LYS A 962 -4.68 -41.80 5.90
C LYS A 962 -6.21 -41.82 5.92
N GLU A 963 -6.81 -42.13 4.77
CA GLU A 963 -8.27 -42.04 4.56
C GLU A 963 -8.93 -43.44 4.58
N GLU A 964 -8.18 -44.47 5.00
CA GLU A 964 -8.63 -45.86 5.19
C GLU A 964 -9.25 -46.52 3.93
N ILE A 965 -8.75 -46.19 2.74
CA ILE A 965 -9.29 -46.68 1.46
C ILE A 965 -8.54 -47.93 0.99
N THR A 966 -9.21 -49.09 1.08
CA THR A 966 -8.55 -50.41 0.97
C THR A 966 -8.26 -50.89 -0.45
N GLU A 967 -9.18 -50.65 -1.40
CA GLU A 967 -9.06 -51.10 -2.80
C GLU A 967 -7.94 -50.33 -3.53
N GLU A 968 -8.00 -49.00 -3.47
CA GLU A 968 -7.01 -48.11 -4.07
C GLU A 968 -5.62 -48.23 -3.42
N PHE A 969 -5.55 -48.61 -2.14
CA PHE A 969 -4.28 -48.94 -1.49
C PHE A 969 -3.60 -50.13 -2.17
N VAL A 970 -4.32 -51.25 -2.35
CA VAL A 970 -3.77 -52.46 -3.00
C VAL A 970 -3.26 -52.16 -4.40
N ASP A 971 -4.04 -51.42 -5.19
CA ASP A 971 -3.64 -51.03 -6.54
C ASP A 971 -2.45 -50.07 -6.56
N SER A 972 -2.36 -49.17 -5.58
CA SER A 972 -1.20 -48.29 -5.41
C SER A 972 0.08 -49.06 -5.10
N VAL A 973 0.01 -50.06 -4.22
CA VAL A 973 1.20 -50.86 -3.89
C VAL A 973 1.58 -51.82 -5.03
N LYS A 974 0.61 -52.40 -5.76
CA LYS A 974 0.90 -53.19 -6.98
C LYS A 974 1.64 -52.38 -8.03
N ASN A 975 1.15 -51.19 -8.35
CA ASN A 975 1.82 -50.33 -9.34
C ASN A 975 3.18 -49.82 -8.83
N TYR A 976 3.35 -49.64 -7.51
CA TYR A 976 4.64 -49.33 -6.90
C TYR A 976 5.65 -50.48 -7.04
N ILE A 977 5.21 -51.74 -6.89
CA ILE A 977 6.03 -52.92 -7.17
C ILE A 977 6.54 -52.90 -8.62
N ASP A 978 5.67 -52.59 -9.59
CA ASP A 978 6.05 -52.50 -11.00
C ASP A 978 7.11 -51.41 -11.25
N ILE A 979 7.04 -50.28 -10.54
CA ILE A 979 8.06 -49.23 -10.58
C ILE A 979 9.38 -49.76 -9.98
N LEU A 980 9.33 -50.43 -8.82
CA LEU A 980 10.51 -50.98 -8.16
C LEU A 980 11.23 -52.00 -9.06
N ILE A 981 10.49 -52.88 -9.73
CA ILE A 981 11.03 -53.83 -10.72
C ILE A 981 11.73 -53.07 -11.86
N LYS A 982 11.10 -52.04 -12.43
CA LYS A 982 11.68 -51.24 -13.53
C LYS A 982 12.90 -50.42 -13.10
N THR A 983 12.99 -50.02 -11.83
CA THR A 983 14.16 -49.33 -11.25
C THR A 983 15.24 -50.29 -10.70
N ASN A 984 15.10 -51.60 -10.97
CA ASN A 984 16.04 -52.65 -10.56
C ASN A 984 16.13 -52.89 -9.04
N ASN A 985 15.11 -52.49 -8.26
CA ASN A 985 14.99 -52.77 -6.83
C ASN A 985 14.14 -54.03 -6.59
N ILE A 986 14.65 -55.16 -7.08
CA ILE A 986 13.93 -56.44 -7.15
C ILE A 986 13.67 -57.02 -5.75
N GLN A 987 14.55 -56.76 -4.78
CA GLN A 987 14.43 -57.28 -3.42
C GLN A 987 13.20 -56.69 -2.72
N ASN A 988 13.03 -55.37 -2.73
CA ASN A 988 11.86 -54.72 -2.13
C ASN A 988 10.57 -55.05 -2.88
N ALA A 989 10.63 -55.14 -4.21
CA ALA A 989 9.50 -55.55 -5.04
C ALA A 989 9.00 -56.97 -4.69
N THR A 990 9.91 -57.92 -4.52
CA THR A 990 9.58 -59.32 -4.20
C THR A 990 8.94 -59.44 -2.81
N ILE A 991 9.48 -58.70 -1.84
CA ILE A 991 8.95 -58.69 -0.48
C ILE A 991 7.54 -58.09 -0.46
N LEU A 992 7.34 -56.91 -1.05
CA LEU A 992 6.02 -56.25 -1.15
C LEU A 992 5.01 -57.13 -1.91
N TYR A 993 5.42 -57.79 -2.99
CA TYR A 993 4.57 -58.71 -3.74
C TYR A 993 4.14 -59.93 -2.90
N GLY A 994 5.05 -60.47 -2.08
CA GLY A 994 4.74 -61.55 -1.13
C GLY A 994 3.67 -61.15 -0.10
N TYR A 995 3.73 -59.92 0.41
CA TYR A 995 2.73 -59.41 1.34
C TYR A 995 1.36 -59.14 0.68
N ILE A 996 1.33 -58.54 -0.51
CA ILE A 996 0.06 -58.30 -1.23
C ILE A 996 -0.59 -59.59 -1.72
N SER A 997 0.20 -60.57 -2.19
CA SER A 997 -0.36 -61.84 -2.70
C SER A 997 -1.02 -62.70 -1.62
N ASN A 998 -0.68 -62.48 -0.34
CA ASN A 998 -1.34 -63.09 0.80
C ASN A 998 -2.68 -62.42 1.17
N LEU A 999 -2.95 -61.21 0.68
CA LEU A 999 -4.27 -60.58 0.78
C LEU A 999 -5.21 -61.19 -0.27
N LYS A 1000 -6.01 -62.19 0.12
CA LYS A 1000 -7.07 -62.71 -0.76
C LYS A 1000 -8.05 -61.59 -1.10
N CYS A 1001 -8.14 -61.25 -2.39
CA CYS A 1001 -8.80 -60.06 -2.92
C CYS A 1001 -10.33 -59.99 -2.74
N ASP A 1002 -10.99 -60.98 -2.13
CA ASP A 1002 -12.45 -61.01 -2.13
C ASP A 1002 -13.07 -60.16 -1.00
N TYR A 1003 -12.42 -59.98 0.16
CA TYR A 1003 -12.85 -59.07 1.23
C TYR A 1003 -11.67 -58.76 2.17
N ILE A 1004 -11.10 -57.56 2.10
CA ILE A 1004 -10.02 -57.12 3.01
C ILE A 1004 -10.64 -56.20 4.08
N SER A 1005 -10.51 -56.54 5.36
CA SER A 1005 -10.96 -55.65 6.44
C SER A 1005 -9.90 -54.59 6.75
N SER A 1006 -10.29 -53.44 7.30
CA SER A 1006 -9.35 -52.39 7.75
C SER A 1006 -8.35 -52.91 8.79
N ASN A 1007 -8.72 -53.93 9.57
CA ASN A 1007 -7.84 -54.62 10.51
C ASN A 1007 -6.75 -55.47 9.81
N ASP A 1008 -7.08 -56.15 8.71
CA ASP A 1008 -6.10 -56.95 7.97
C ASP A 1008 -5.01 -56.07 7.34
N ILE A 1009 -5.38 -54.85 6.90
CA ILE A 1009 -4.45 -53.85 6.38
C ILE A 1009 -3.60 -53.24 7.49
N SER A 1010 -4.17 -52.97 8.67
CA SER A 1010 -3.39 -52.46 9.81
C SER A 1010 -2.27 -53.42 10.21
N VAL A 1011 -2.58 -54.71 10.28
CA VAL A 1011 -1.59 -55.76 10.61
C VAL A 1011 -0.52 -55.85 9.52
N LEU A 1012 -0.92 -55.79 8.25
CA LEU A 1012 0.02 -55.84 7.13
C LEU A 1012 0.88 -54.57 7.00
N LEU A 1013 0.32 -53.40 7.33
CA LEU A 1013 0.99 -52.10 7.29
C LEU A 1013 2.16 -52.02 8.26
N ASP A 1014 2.06 -52.63 9.44
CA ASP A 1014 3.18 -52.70 10.40
C ASP A 1014 4.34 -53.53 9.84
N ASP A 1015 4.05 -54.60 9.10
CA ASP A 1015 5.07 -55.49 8.51
C ASP A 1015 5.73 -54.91 7.24
N ILE A 1016 4.99 -54.15 6.41
CA ILE A 1016 5.52 -53.54 5.18
C ILE A 1016 6.02 -52.10 5.36
N LYS A 1017 5.80 -51.50 6.53
CA LYS A 1017 6.24 -50.14 6.90
C LYS A 1017 7.68 -49.80 6.50
N PRO A 1018 8.69 -50.68 6.69
CA PRO A 1018 10.08 -50.37 6.35
C PRO A 1018 10.35 -50.30 4.83
N LEU A 1019 9.45 -50.89 4.04
CA LEU A 1019 9.53 -51.00 2.59
C LEU A 1019 8.70 -49.91 1.90
N LEU A 1020 7.82 -49.26 2.66
CA LEU A 1020 7.04 -48.10 2.26
C LEU A 1020 7.78 -46.80 2.63
N PRO A 1021 7.76 -45.78 1.77
CA PRO A 1021 8.58 -44.57 1.95
C PRO A 1021 7.79 -43.46 2.66
N ILE A 1022 7.39 -43.67 3.93
CA ILE A 1022 6.56 -42.71 4.70
C ILE A 1022 7.06 -42.65 6.16
N ASP A 1023 7.47 -41.47 6.63
CA ASP A 1023 8.07 -41.26 7.95
C ASP A 1023 7.07 -41.08 9.13
N GLU A 1024 5.77 -41.01 8.87
CA GLU A 1024 4.74 -40.80 9.93
C GLU A 1024 3.51 -41.69 9.67
N PHE A 1025 3.19 -42.56 10.63
CA PHE A 1025 1.99 -43.39 10.67
C PHE A 1025 1.43 -43.33 12.10
N ASP A 1026 0.25 -42.73 12.27
CA ASP A 1026 -0.53 -42.83 13.50
C ASP A 1026 -1.83 -43.61 13.23
N SER A 1027 -2.09 -44.55 14.14
CA SER A 1027 -3.22 -45.47 14.35
C SER A 1027 -4.30 -45.62 13.27
N PHE A 1028 -4.33 -46.81 12.64
CA PHE A 1028 -5.51 -47.40 12.00
C PHE A 1028 -6.42 -48.01 13.08
N ALA A 1029 -7.62 -47.46 13.26
CA ALA A 1029 -8.75 -48.16 13.91
C ALA A 1029 -10.02 -47.31 13.83
N SER A 1030 -10.91 -47.56 12.87
CA SER A 1030 -12.27 -48.08 13.15
C SER A 1030 -13.20 -48.06 11.94
N MET A 1031 -14.07 -49.09 11.90
CA MET A 1031 -15.23 -49.28 11.02
C MET A 1031 -14.99 -49.87 9.61
N GLY A 1032 -15.17 -51.18 9.52
CA GLY A 1032 -15.57 -51.85 8.28
C GLY A 1032 -16.87 -52.62 8.51
N LYS A 1033 -17.94 -52.26 7.80
CA LYS A 1033 -19.10 -53.13 7.58
C LYS A 1033 -19.38 -53.21 6.09
N THR A 1034 -19.33 -54.41 5.54
CA THR A 1034 -19.84 -54.73 4.19
C THR A 1034 -21.25 -55.30 4.31
N LEU A 1035 -22.19 -54.76 3.54
CA LEU A 1035 -23.55 -55.30 3.45
C LEU A 1035 -23.57 -56.57 2.59
N ASN A 1036 -24.36 -57.53 3.06
CA ASN A 1036 -24.65 -58.79 2.38
C ASN A 1036 -25.58 -58.54 1.17
N PRO A 1037 -25.39 -59.19 0.01
CA PRO A 1037 -26.33 -59.17 -1.12
C PRO A 1037 -27.81 -59.42 -0.74
N LYS A 1038 -28.07 -60.15 0.36
CA LYS A 1038 -29.41 -60.34 0.92
C LYS A 1038 -30.07 -59.05 1.45
N GLN A 1039 -29.31 -58.08 1.94
CA GLN A 1039 -29.87 -56.81 2.46
C GLN A 1039 -30.26 -55.85 1.32
N ILE A 1040 -29.52 -55.89 0.19
CA ILE A 1040 -29.87 -55.19 -1.05
C ILE A 1040 -31.12 -55.80 -1.71
N LEU A 1041 -31.39 -57.09 -1.47
CA LEU A 1041 -32.58 -57.80 -1.95
C LEU A 1041 -33.83 -57.63 -1.05
N LEU A 1042 -33.65 -57.14 0.19
CA LEU A 1042 -34.70 -56.98 1.21
C LEU A 1042 -35.29 -55.56 1.25
N LEU A 1043 -34.53 -54.57 0.76
CA LEU A 1043 -34.99 -53.21 0.41
C LEU A 1043 -35.63 -53.22 -0.97
#